data_AF-A0A951HJ15-F1
#
_entry.id   AF-A0A951HJ15-F1
#
_cell.length_a   1.000
_cell.length_b   1.000
_cell.length_c   1.000
_cell.angle_alpha   90.00
_cell.angle_beta   90.00
_cell.angle_gamma   90.00
#
_symmetry.space_group_name_H-M   'P 1'
#
loop_
_entity.id
_entity.type
_entity.pdbx_description
1 polymer ?
#
loop_
_entity_poly.entity_id
_entity_poly.type
_entity_poly.pdbx_seq_one_letter_code
_entity_poly.pdbx_strand_id
1 'polypeptide(L)'
;MNRLISSKHLEGVSDLTLTAPIKQGFVDAFESITYETRLRFVMKALFKIRATAREHSLIKPFVDTAERIQSLLDFRLTILDDHEPHQLMLSATFDRPFEPYMRLIWDPLGPLLDVIFCNCEGYVTATEHCFEDYLAWVRKSQKDTNFFYTATGLSVDDIQYLTQVERLEREHRRQSLTNVVIATPKQVADKVRRKEANKRLTNQMGMQALVSLYRLADFYPPDQPGGDGKYLLWATQQLLDGWGRKDLEEHGWDDLVREQLRWFEGDPWPRQRAAAQRLSFDPTGVQGGIVSNYKQVCHGALLLMRITDPKKARKFIGRLPVRRESCERKKCRPADDNRSPFLNLAFTRHGLVNIGVPDSELERFPQAFREGMEERAGLLLDVRYNHPRRWTLPSRNWPEPPSGPAVSVEMSEIDIVIQLRTARDHANSDIIGDESHPLHKWVRQLAGWSWSGLELLAVEPMRRAPDRKGIRSAEHFGFADGISQPIPVDGAPCYDDDQVARGEIFWGYSNDRGDPPPPPSPILDDGTFLVVRKLKQDVGALNSFLDKACEQTQLDRDVLRGKMMGRRPDGKTVVDLARADNKFDYGEDREGLLCPFQAHVRRTNPRTEAVDGRRTPRILRRGMSYGPGYNDVDPLDPANAVERGIFFMAYNASISEQYEVIQRWVNGGNSTGVASWQNDPLMGVSHMGAGRTFQFRDGEKSISLKMKEPFVRLQWGAYLFVPSIAAIRAISALSPVDAAENAREAELREARRGERIVARLLALASEGPEGRVAAAAGWKTCLEDFGEKDPAELAEGPAVWAALR
;
A
#
# COMPACT_ATOMS: atom_id res chain seq x y z
N MET A 1 -21.83 -19.00 1.17
CA MET A 1 -20.93 -17.85 0.96
C MET A 1 -20.11 -17.68 2.22
N ASN A 2 -18.80 -17.92 2.18
CA ASN A 2 -17.93 -17.66 3.34
C ASN A 2 -17.89 -16.14 3.56
N ARG A 3 -18.15 -15.70 4.79
CA ARG A 3 -17.97 -14.29 5.20
C ARG A 3 -16.51 -13.92 4.91
N LEU A 4 -16.29 -12.87 4.11
CA LEU A 4 -14.94 -12.32 3.93
C LEU A 4 -14.49 -11.79 5.30
N ILE A 5 -13.44 -12.38 5.86
CA ILE A 5 -12.84 -11.95 7.12
C ILE A 5 -11.74 -10.96 6.76
N SER A 6 -11.92 -9.70 7.14
CA SER A 6 -10.87 -8.69 7.07
C SER A 6 -10.02 -8.74 8.34
N SER A 7 -8.74 -8.41 8.20
CA SER A 7 -7.89 -8.15 9.37
C SER A 7 -8.34 -6.85 10.03
N LYS A 8 -8.21 -6.77 11.34
CA LYS A 8 -8.32 -5.53 12.10
C LYS A 8 -7.00 -4.78 12.05
N HIS A 9 -7.12 -3.46 12.10
CA HIS A 9 -6.00 -2.54 12.00
C HIS A 9 -6.12 -1.49 13.09
N LEU A 10 -5.03 -1.25 13.85
CA LEU A 10 -4.98 -0.21 14.87
C LEU A 10 -3.57 0.38 14.93
N GLU A 11 -3.48 1.71 14.81
CA GLU A 11 -2.22 2.46 14.77
C GLU A 11 -1.20 1.92 13.74
N GLY A 12 -1.70 1.36 12.64
CA GLY A 12 -0.86 0.76 11.60
C GLY A 12 -0.34 -0.65 11.91
N VAL A 13 -0.74 -1.24 13.04
CA VAL A 13 -0.55 -2.66 13.34
C VAL A 13 -1.77 -3.44 12.86
N SER A 14 -1.52 -4.58 12.22
CA SER A 14 -2.53 -5.49 11.71
C SER A 14 -2.48 -6.82 12.45
N ASP A 15 -3.63 -7.45 12.64
CA ASP A 15 -3.72 -8.80 13.18
C ASP A 15 -3.88 -9.87 12.09
N LEU A 16 -3.44 -11.09 12.43
CA LEU A 16 -3.72 -12.29 11.68
C LEU A 16 -3.90 -13.47 12.63
N THR A 17 -5.10 -14.04 12.61
CA THR A 17 -5.41 -15.30 13.29
C THR A 17 -5.83 -16.34 12.26
N LEU A 18 -5.14 -17.48 12.23
CA LEU A 18 -5.42 -18.61 11.34
C LEU A 18 -5.66 -19.87 12.16
N THR A 19 -6.53 -20.75 11.67
CA THR A 19 -6.62 -22.13 12.16
C THR A 19 -6.60 -23.11 10.99
N ALA A 20 -5.88 -24.21 11.13
CA ALA A 20 -5.85 -25.29 10.15
C ALA A 20 -6.05 -26.65 10.84
N PRO A 21 -6.96 -27.52 10.36
CA PRO A 21 -7.10 -28.88 10.88
C PRO A 21 -5.80 -29.67 10.72
N ILE A 22 -5.36 -30.37 11.75
CA ILE A 22 -4.20 -31.26 11.68
C ILE A 22 -4.63 -32.56 10.98
N LYS A 23 -3.78 -33.05 10.06
CA LYS A 23 -3.99 -34.32 9.36
C LYS A 23 -4.14 -35.45 10.37
N GLN A 24 -5.11 -36.33 10.13
CA GLN A 24 -5.33 -37.51 10.95
C GLN A 24 -4.44 -38.67 10.52
N GLY A 25 -4.14 -39.57 11.46
CA GLY A 25 -3.35 -40.78 11.21
C GLY A 25 -1.84 -40.62 11.39
N PHE A 26 -1.09 -41.56 10.81
CA PHE A 26 0.36 -41.66 10.92
C PHE A 26 1.07 -40.96 9.76
N VAL A 27 2.24 -40.41 10.06
CA VAL A 27 3.18 -39.90 9.06
C VAL A 27 3.76 -41.09 8.30
N ASP A 28 3.82 -40.98 6.98
CA ASP A 28 4.63 -41.88 6.14
C ASP A 28 6.11 -41.54 6.36
N ALA A 29 6.72 -42.16 7.38
CA ALA A 29 8.07 -41.92 7.85
C ALA A 29 8.70 -43.22 8.38
N PHE A 30 10.00 -43.20 8.66
CA PHE A 30 10.72 -44.37 9.18
C PHE A 30 10.20 -44.81 10.56
N GLU A 31 9.73 -43.86 11.38
CA GLU A 31 9.06 -44.12 12.65
C GLU A 31 7.55 -43.83 12.56
N SER A 32 6.73 -44.73 13.09
CA SER A 32 5.27 -44.56 13.12
C SER A 32 4.84 -43.56 14.20
N ILE A 33 4.77 -42.29 13.83
CA ILE A 33 4.25 -41.21 14.67
C ILE A 33 3.05 -40.53 14.03
N THR A 34 2.19 -39.89 14.82
CA THR A 34 1.08 -39.09 14.29
C THR A 34 1.56 -37.73 13.78
N TYR A 35 0.81 -37.11 12.86
CA TYR A 35 1.10 -35.74 12.40
C TYR A 35 1.14 -34.73 13.55
N GLU A 36 0.25 -34.88 14.54
CA GLU A 36 0.28 -34.04 15.74
C GLU A 36 1.56 -34.21 16.55
N THR A 37 2.02 -35.46 16.75
CA THR A 37 3.27 -35.75 17.47
C THR A 37 4.47 -35.13 16.75
N ARG A 38 4.53 -35.30 15.42
CA ARG A 38 5.56 -34.67 14.57
C ARG A 38 5.57 -33.15 14.74
N LEU A 39 4.41 -32.52 14.68
CA LEU A 39 4.24 -31.08 14.85
C LEU A 39 4.73 -30.62 16.24
N ARG A 40 4.42 -31.35 17.32
CA ARG A 40 4.93 -31.04 18.67
C ARG A 40 6.45 -31.13 18.76
N PHE A 41 7.08 -32.12 18.11
CA PHE A 41 8.54 -32.23 18.08
C PHE A 41 9.20 -31.07 17.33
N VAL A 42 8.66 -30.69 16.17
CA VAL A 42 9.13 -29.53 15.39
C VAL A 42 9.07 -28.26 16.22
N MET A 43 7.91 -27.95 16.83
CA MET A 43 7.75 -26.73 17.63
C MET A 43 8.70 -26.70 18.84
N LYS A 44 8.90 -27.84 19.52
CA LYS A 44 9.87 -27.95 20.63
C LYS A 44 11.31 -27.72 20.17
N ALA A 45 11.70 -28.28 19.03
CA ALA A 45 13.04 -28.09 18.46
C ALA A 45 13.30 -26.62 18.12
N LEU A 46 12.36 -25.99 17.42
CA LEU A 46 12.44 -24.57 17.05
C LEU A 46 12.53 -23.66 18.29
N PHE A 47 11.70 -23.92 19.31
CA PHE A 47 11.76 -23.17 20.57
C PHE A 47 13.12 -23.33 21.26
N LYS A 48 13.65 -24.56 21.34
CA LYS A 48 14.95 -24.83 21.98
C LYS A 48 16.11 -24.13 21.26
N ILE A 49 16.11 -24.13 19.93
CA ILE A 49 17.11 -23.40 19.12
C ILE A 49 17.04 -21.91 19.43
N ARG A 50 15.82 -21.34 19.47
CA ARG A 50 15.60 -19.93 19.79
C ARG A 50 16.02 -19.57 21.22
N ALA A 51 15.65 -20.39 22.22
CA ALA A 51 16.04 -20.19 23.62
C ALA A 51 17.56 -20.24 23.78
N THR A 52 18.23 -21.20 23.14
CA THR A 52 19.70 -21.30 23.14
C THR A 52 20.35 -20.05 22.52
N ALA A 53 19.80 -19.54 21.42
CA ALA A 53 20.33 -18.36 20.74
C ALA A 53 20.12 -17.05 21.52
N ARG A 54 19.02 -16.92 22.29
CA ARG A 54 18.64 -15.68 22.96
C ARG A 54 19.00 -15.60 24.44
N GLU A 55 18.97 -16.73 25.14
CA GLU A 55 19.07 -16.77 26.61
C GLU A 55 20.41 -17.35 27.07
N HIS A 56 20.99 -18.28 26.31
CA HIS A 56 22.26 -18.93 26.67
C HIS A 56 23.49 -18.17 26.15
N SER A 57 23.42 -17.57 24.95
CA SER A 57 24.55 -16.90 24.32
C SER A 57 24.45 -15.37 24.37
N LEU A 58 25.58 -14.70 24.61
CA LEU A 58 25.71 -13.24 24.48
C LEU A 58 25.88 -12.79 23.02
N ILE A 59 26.11 -13.72 22.09
CA ILE A 59 26.24 -13.45 20.66
C ILE A 59 25.12 -14.12 19.87
N LYS A 60 24.68 -13.46 18.81
CA LYS A 60 23.60 -13.93 17.95
C LYS A 60 24.12 -14.18 16.53
N PRO A 61 24.55 -15.41 16.21
CA PRO A 61 25.23 -15.70 14.95
C PRO A 61 24.28 -16.01 13.78
N PHE A 62 23.02 -16.35 14.06
CA PHE A 62 21.99 -16.51 13.04
C PHE A 62 20.78 -15.62 13.37
N VAL A 63 20.08 -15.20 12.32
CA VAL A 63 18.81 -14.50 12.45
C VAL A 63 17.71 -15.54 12.43
N ASP A 64 16.86 -15.52 13.46
CA ASP A 64 15.63 -16.30 13.45
C ASP A 64 14.81 -15.94 12.21
N THR A 65 14.29 -16.94 11.49
CA THR A 65 13.54 -16.72 10.25
C THR A 65 12.40 -15.71 10.43
N ALA A 66 11.73 -15.70 11.59
CA ALA A 66 10.70 -14.70 11.89
C ALA A 66 11.26 -13.28 12.10
N GLU A 67 12.49 -13.14 12.62
CA GLU A 67 13.11 -11.83 12.82
C GLU A 67 13.65 -11.21 11.52
N ARG A 68 13.94 -12.03 10.49
CA ARG A 68 14.41 -11.54 9.18
C ARG A 68 13.37 -10.66 8.48
N ILE A 69 12.10 -10.84 8.81
CA ILE A 69 10.95 -10.16 8.22
C ILE A 69 10.86 -8.69 8.67
N GLN A 70 11.46 -8.35 9.82
CA GLN A 70 11.49 -6.98 10.39
C GLN A 70 10.12 -6.27 10.45
N SER A 71 9.02 -7.02 10.47
CA SER A 71 7.67 -6.46 10.60
C SER A 71 6.80 -7.23 11.58
N LEU A 72 7.29 -8.33 12.15
CA LEU A 72 6.59 -9.16 13.13
C LEU A 72 6.79 -8.61 14.55
N LEU A 73 5.70 -8.18 15.19
CA LEU A 73 5.69 -7.76 16.59
C LEU A 73 5.51 -8.95 17.53
N ASP A 74 4.62 -9.87 17.16
CA ASP A 74 4.31 -11.09 17.92
C ASP A 74 3.96 -12.21 16.94
N PHE A 75 4.35 -13.45 17.27
CA PHE A 75 4.13 -14.64 16.46
C PHE A 75 4.00 -15.86 17.38
N ARG A 76 2.85 -16.53 17.35
CA ARG A 76 2.50 -17.66 18.22
C ARG A 76 1.86 -18.78 17.45
N LEU A 77 2.20 -20.01 17.84
CA LEU A 77 1.61 -21.24 17.33
C LEU A 77 1.13 -22.08 18.51
N THR A 78 -0.06 -22.63 18.43
CA THR A 78 -0.60 -23.56 19.43
C THR A 78 -1.46 -24.64 18.78
N ILE A 79 -1.50 -25.81 19.39
CA ILE A 79 -2.46 -26.86 19.03
C ILE A 79 -3.69 -26.65 19.91
N LEU A 80 -4.87 -26.60 19.29
CA LEU A 80 -6.18 -26.59 19.93
C LEU A 80 -6.68 -28.03 19.95
N ASP A 81 -6.81 -28.60 21.14
CA ASP A 81 -7.19 -30.00 21.41
C ASP A 81 -8.64 -30.14 21.93
N ASP A 82 -9.41 -29.06 21.88
CA ASP A 82 -10.80 -29.03 22.34
C ASP A 82 -11.80 -29.73 21.38
N HIS A 83 -11.39 -29.99 20.13
CA HIS A 83 -12.25 -30.53 19.05
C HIS A 83 -11.48 -31.43 18.09
N GLU A 84 -12.12 -32.48 17.57
CA GLU A 84 -11.56 -33.36 16.54
C GLU A 84 -12.06 -32.98 15.11
N PRO A 85 -11.18 -32.91 14.10
CA PRO A 85 -9.72 -33.03 14.19
C PRO A 85 -9.09 -31.86 14.97
N HIS A 86 -8.09 -32.16 15.81
CA HIS A 86 -7.29 -31.12 16.48
C HIS A 86 -6.79 -30.07 15.48
N GLN A 87 -6.68 -28.81 15.90
CA GLN A 87 -6.35 -27.70 15.00
C GLN A 87 -5.04 -27.04 15.39
N LEU A 88 -4.25 -26.65 14.40
CA LEU A 88 -3.14 -25.73 14.59
C LEU A 88 -3.65 -24.30 14.45
N MET A 89 -3.42 -23.48 15.47
CA MET A 89 -3.70 -22.04 15.44
C MET A 89 -2.40 -21.25 15.32
N LEU A 90 -2.38 -20.30 14.39
CA LEU A 90 -1.35 -19.26 14.28
C LEU A 90 -1.98 -17.92 14.64
N SER A 91 -1.31 -17.17 15.51
CA SER A 91 -1.64 -15.78 15.85
C SER A 91 -0.40 -14.92 15.62
N ALA A 92 -0.53 -13.87 14.83
CA ALA A 92 0.55 -12.93 14.55
C ALA A 92 0.06 -11.49 14.45
N THR A 93 0.93 -10.55 14.80
CA THR A 93 0.69 -9.11 14.62
C THR A 93 1.87 -8.46 13.91
N PHE A 94 1.59 -7.53 13.00
CA PHE A 94 2.61 -6.95 12.12
C PHE A 94 2.32 -5.49 11.74
N ASP A 95 3.35 -4.74 11.38
CA ASP A 95 3.32 -3.27 11.21
C ASP A 95 3.34 -2.79 9.75
N ARG A 96 2.96 -3.66 8.80
CA ARG A 96 2.89 -3.40 7.35
C ARG A 96 1.46 -3.63 6.83
N PRO A 97 1.12 -3.11 5.63
CA PRO A 97 -0.12 -3.51 4.96
C PRO A 97 -0.15 -5.03 4.74
N PHE A 98 -1.36 -5.60 4.71
CA PHE A 98 -1.58 -7.04 4.73
C PHE A 98 -0.81 -7.79 3.64
N GLU A 99 -0.96 -7.41 2.37
CA GLU A 99 -0.35 -8.12 1.24
C GLU A 99 1.19 -8.06 1.25
N PRO A 100 1.84 -6.88 1.43
CA PRO A 100 3.28 -6.81 1.69
C PRO A 100 3.76 -7.74 2.80
N TYR A 101 2.99 -7.85 3.90
CA TYR A 101 3.34 -8.77 4.97
C TYR A 101 3.15 -10.24 4.57
N MET A 102 2.07 -10.58 3.87
CA MET A 102 1.89 -11.94 3.33
C MET A 102 3.01 -12.34 2.40
N ARG A 103 3.63 -11.40 1.67
CA ARG A 103 4.84 -11.68 0.89
C ARG A 103 6.03 -12.05 1.77
N LEU A 104 6.16 -11.42 2.93
CA LEU A 104 7.20 -11.75 3.91
C LEU A 104 6.90 -13.08 4.61
N ILE A 105 5.63 -13.45 4.76
CA ILE A 105 5.26 -14.79 5.18
C ILE A 105 5.59 -15.81 4.09
N TRP A 106 5.09 -15.62 2.87
CA TRP A 106 5.17 -16.59 1.79
C TRP A 106 6.63 -16.87 1.39
N ASP A 107 7.48 -15.87 1.30
CA ASP A 107 8.82 -16.09 0.74
C ASP A 107 9.90 -16.32 1.82
N PRO A 108 10.24 -15.34 2.69
CA PRO A 108 11.26 -15.58 3.70
C PRO A 108 10.78 -16.45 4.88
N LEU A 109 9.52 -16.39 5.31
CA LEU A 109 9.00 -17.31 6.36
C LEU A 109 8.51 -18.65 5.81
N GLY A 110 8.26 -18.72 4.51
CA GLY A 110 7.52 -19.80 3.86
C GLY A 110 8.08 -21.17 4.18
N PRO A 111 9.39 -21.41 3.97
CA PRO A 111 9.99 -22.71 4.26
C PRO A 111 9.80 -23.16 5.73
N LEU A 112 9.90 -22.23 6.69
CA LEU A 112 9.65 -22.55 8.10
C LEU A 112 8.18 -22.94 8.32
N LEU A 113 7.24 -22.20 7.73
CA LEU A 113 5.82 -22.53 7.84
C LEU A 113 5.46 -23.80 7.08
N ASP A 114 6.13 -24.10 5.98
CA ASP A 114 5.90 -25.31 5.21
C ASP A 114 6.24 -26.56 6.03
N VAL A 115 7.32 -26.54 6.82
CA VAL A 115 7.64 -27.62 7.77
C VAL A 115 6.53 -27.82 8.81
N ILE A 116 5.89 -26.73 9.23
CA ILE A 116 4.89 -26.73 10.30
C ILE A 116 3.51 -27.14 9.73
N PHE A 117 3.02 -26.42 8.74
CA PHE A 117 1.68 -26.56 8.19
C PHE A 117 1.55 -27.68 7.14
N CYS A 118 2.63 -28.30 6.65
CA CYS A 118 2.49 -29.54 5.88
C CYS A 118 1.81 -30.66 6.69
N ASN A 119 1.77 -30.54 8.02
CA ASN A 119 1.02 -31.41 8.93
C ASN A 119 -0.50 -31.12 8.96
N CYS A 120 -0.97 -30.08 8.27
CA CYS A 120 -2.36 -29.64 8.28
C CYS A 120 -3.09 -29.99 6.97
N GLU A 121 -4.40 -30.20 7.05
CA GLU A 121 -5.24 -30.50 5.90
C GLU A 121 -5.40 -29.29 4.98
N GLY A 122 -5.22 -29.52 3.68
CA GLY A 122 -5.45 -28.50 2.64
C GLY A 122 -4.50 -27.31 2.68
N TYR A 123 -3.37 -27.40 3.41
CA TYR A 123 -2.34 -26.37 3.39
C TYR A 123 -1.73 -26.20 2.00
N VAL A 124 -1.62 -24.94 1.57
CA VAL A 124 -0.96 -24.56 0.32
C VAL A 124 0.45 -24.11 0.67
N THR A 125 1.46 -24.87 0.25
CA THR A 125 2.86 -24.61 0.59
C THR A 125 3.40 -23.41 -0.16
N ALA A 126 4.20 -22.59 0.52
CA ALA A 126 4.82 -21.44 -0.11
C ALA A 126 5.95 -21.84 -1.09
N THR A 127 6.54 -23.01 -0.86
CA THR A 127 7.60 -23.62 -1.69
C THR A 127 7.13 -23.95 -3.10
N GLU A 128 5.90 -24.45 -3.24
CA GLU A 128 5.44 -25.10 -4.47
C GLU A 128 4.32 -24.34 -5.17
N HIS A 129 3.70 -23.37 -4.49
CA HIS A 129 2.55 -22.64 -5.00
C HIS A 129 2.88 -21.16 -5.18
N CYS A 130 2.17 -20.54 -6.13
CA CYS A 130 2.26 -19.10 -6.31
C CYS A 130 1.73 -18.34 -5.09
N PHE A 131 2.08 -17.06 -5.00
CA PHE A 131 1.63 -16.22 -3.90
C PHE A 131 0.10 -16.12 -3.84
N GLU A 132 -0.57 -16.09 -4.99
CA GLU A 132 -2.01 -15.97 -5.09
C GLU A 132 -2.74 -17.18 -4.49
N ASP A 133 -2.28 -18.39 -4.79
CA ASP A 133 -2.82 -19.63 -4.23
C ASP A 133 -2.60 -19.68 -2.71
N TYR A 134 -1.39 -19.31 -2.26
CA TYR A 134 -1.05 -19.23 -0.85
C TYR A 134 -1.96 -18.24 -0.11
N LEU A 135 -2.12 -17.03 -0.67
CA LEU A 135 -2.95 -15.97 -0.12
C LEU A 135 -4.43 -16.39 -0.04
N ALA A 136 -4.93 -17.10 -1.05
CA ALA A 136 -6.28 -17.64 -1.04
C ALA A 136 -6.49 -18.65 0.09
N TRP A 137 -5.50 -19.52 0.35
CA TRP A 137 -5.53 -20.43 1.50
C TRP A 137 -5.50 -19.69 2.84
N VAL A 138 -4.63 -18.68 2.99
CA VAL A 138 -4.56 -17.85 4.20
C VAL A 138 -5.91 -17.22 4.50
N ARG A 139 -6.54 -16.58 3.49
CA ARG A 139 -7.85 -15.95 3.64
C ARG A 139 -8.95 -16.93 3.98
N LYS A 140 -8.93 -18.14 3.40
CA LYS A 140 -9.89 -19.21 3.72
C LYS A 140 -9.72 -19.72 5.15
N SER A 141 -8.50 -19.74 5.66
CA SER A 141 -8.14 -20.27 6.99
C SER A 141 -8.20 -19.20 8.10
N GLN A 142 -8.40 -17.93 7.73
CA GLN A 142 -8.46 -16.81 8.65
C GLN A 142 -9.69 -16.87 9.56
N LYS A 143 -9.53 -16.41 10.80
CA LYS A 143 -10.58 -16.27 11.80
C LYS A 143 -10.82 -14.80 12.14
N ASP A 144 -12.07 -14.48 12.46
CA ASP A 144 -12.50 -13.13 12.82
C ASP A 144 -12.01 -12.81 14.24
N THR A 145 -11.11 -11.83 14.35
CA THR A 145 -10.61 -11.34 15.63
C THR A 145 -11.58 -10.29 16.17
N ASN A 146 -12.58 -10.68 16.97
CA ASN A 146 -13.63 -9.77 17.42
C ASN A 146 -13.13 -8.55 18.23
N PHE A 147 -12.02 -8.69 18.96
CA PHE A 147 -11.39 -7.58 19.69
C PHE A 147 -9.89 -7.60 19.46
N PHE A 148 -9.32 -6.47 19.07
CA PHE A 148 -7.89 -6.31 18.84
C PHE A 148 -7.37 -5.14 19.66
N TYR A 149 -6.36 -5.40 20.49
CA TYR A 149 -5.66 -4.42 21.30
C TYR A 149 -4.18 -4.44 20.95
N THR A 150 -3.60 -3.26 20.73
CA THR A 150 -2.15 -3.08 20.67
C THR A 150 -1.71 -2.13 21.77
N ALA A 151 -0.62 -2.48 22.46
CA ALA A 151 -0.04 -1.62 23.50
C ALA A 151 0.74 -0.43 22.91
N THR A 152 1.14 -0.52 21.64
CA THR A 152 1.93 0.50 20.96
C THR A 152 1.76 0.41 19.44
N GLY A 153 1.72 1.57 18.77
CA GLY A 153 1.81 1.69 17.31
C GLY A 153 3.24 1.79 16.77
N LEU A 154 4.26 1.55 17.60
CA LEU A 154 5.66 1.55 17.14
C LEU A 154 5.92 0.40 16.18
N SER A 155 6.65 0.69 15.10
CA SER A 155 7.13 -0.35 14.19
C SER A 155 8.24 -1.20 14.82
N VAL A 156 8.48 -2.39 14.30
CA VAL A 156 9.61 -3.25 14.67
C VAL A 156 10.93 -2.51 14.46
N ASP A 157 11.03 -1.73 13.39
CA ASP A 157 12.18 -0.88 13.14
C ASP A 157 12.32 0.21 14.23
N ASP A 158 11.23 0.81 14.70
CA ASP A 158 11.31 1.78 15.80
C ASP A 158 11.76 1.15 17.11
N ILE A 159 11.29 -0.06 17.41
CA ILE A 159 11.73 -0.81 18.60
C ILE A 159 13.24 -1.06 18.51
N GLN A 160 13.74 -1.46 17.34
CA GLN A 160 15.18 -1.68 17.11
C GLN A 160 15.97 -0.37 17.25
N TYR A 161 15.48 0.73 16.66
CA TYR A 161 16.08 2.05 16.76
C TYR A 161 16.18 2.51 18.21
N LEU A 162 15.06 2.48 18.95
CA LEU A 162 14.99 2.93 20.34
C LEU A 162 15.91 2.09 21.24
N THR A 163 15.96 0.78 21.04
CA THR A 163 16.88 -0.11 21.74
C THR A 163 18.34 0.28 21.49
N GLN A 164 18.68 0.63 20.24
CA GLN A 164 20.04 1.05 19.88
C GLN A 164 20.38 2.43 20.46
N VAL A 165 19.44 3.37 20.45
CA VAL A 165 19.60 4.70 21.06
C VAL A 165 19.82 4.59 22.56
N GLU A 166 18.95 3.87 23.27
CA GLU A 166 19.06 3.64 24.72
C GLU A 166 20.43 3.03 25.06
N ARG A 167 20.89 2.08 24.25
CA ARG A 167 22.22 1.49 24.41
C ARG A 167 23.35 2.52 24.27
N LEU A 168 23.31 3.35 23.22
CA LEU A 168 24.34 4.37 22.99
C LEU A 168 24.38 5.41 24.12
N GLU A 169 23.22 5.78 24.64
CA GLU A 169 23.09 6.69 25.79
C GLU A 169 23.71 6.07 27.05
N ARG A 170 23.41 4.80 27.36
CA ARG A 170 24.03 4.08 28.48
C ARG A 170 25.55 3.96 28.34
N GLU A 171 26.04 3.74 27.12
CA GLU A 171 27.47 3.69 26.81
C GLU A 171 28.17 5.07 26.78
N HIS A 172 27.45 6.17 27.06
CA HIS A 172 27.96 7.56 27.05
C HIS A 172 28.65 7.97 25.73
N ARG A 173 28.29 7.32 24.62
CA ARG A 173 28.85 7.67 23.31
C ARG A 173 28.15 8.92 22.79
N ARG A 174 28.89 10.02 22.63
CA ARG A 174 28.43 11.28 22.00
C ARG A 174 28.21 11.12 20.48
N GLN A 175 27.42 10.14 20.06
CA GLN A 175 26.96 10.09 18.67
C GLN A 175 25.70 10.95 18.53
N SER A 176 25.64 11.76 17.48
CA SER A 176 24.42 12.49 17.13
C SER A 176 23.32 11.49 16.78
N LEU A 177 22.14 11.61 17.40
CA LEU A 177 20.95 10.77 17.14
C LEU A 177 20.52 10.78 15.66
N THR A 178 20.95 11.80 14.90
CA THR A 178 20.73 11.93 13.46
C THR A 178 21.46 10.87 12.61
N ASN A 179 22.43 10.15 13.19
CA ASN A 179 23.29 9.18 12.47
C ASN A 179 22.98 7.72 12.85
N VAL A 180 21.97 7.47 13.69
CA VAL A 180 21.61 6.10 14.07
C VAL A 180 20.81 5.47 12.93
N VAL A 181 21.50 4.70 12.10
CA VAL A 181 20.86 3.80 11.12
C VAL A 181 20.77 2.41 11.77
N ILE A 182 19.59 1.81 11.72
CA ILE A 182 19.36 0.46 12.23
C ILE A 182 20.01 -0.53 11.27
N ALA A 183 21.00 -1.28 11.75
CA ALA A 183 21.51 -2.42 11.01
C ALA A 183 20.45 -3.52 11.01
N THR A 184 20.20 -4.15 9.87
CA THR A 184 19.23 -5.23 9.76
C THR A 184 19.69 -6.42 10.60
N PRO A 185 18.78 -7.26 11.13
CA PRO A 185 19.17 -8.45 11.89
C PRO A 185 20.21 -9.32 11.15
N LYS A 186 20.10 -9.42 9.81
CA LYS A 186 21.06 -10.14 8.96
C LYS A 186 22.44 -9.49 8.98
N GLN A 187 22.52 -8.17 8.82
CA GLN A 187 23.79 -7.44 8.92
C GLN A 187 24.44 -7.60 10.30
N VAL A 188 23.64 -7.60 11.37
CA VAL A 188 24.13 -7.83 12.74
C VAL A 188 24.69 -9.24 12.88
N ALA A 189 23.95 -10.27 12.44
CA ALA A 189 24.40 -11.66 12.48
C ALA A 189 25.67 -11.88 11.64
N ASP A 190 25.72 -11.35 10.42
CA ASP A 190 26.90 -11.39 9.54
C ASP A 190 28.13 -10.77 10.21
N LYS A 191 27.96 -9.61 10.84
CA LYS A 191 29.04 -8.94 11.57
C LYS A 191 29.51 -9.74 12.78
N VAL A 192 28.60 -10.45 13.46
CA VAL A 192 28.95 -11.34 14.58
C VAL A 192 29.75 -12.55 14.08
N ARG A 193 29.32 -13.18 12.98
CA ARG A 193 29.99 -14.34 12.37
C ARG A 193 31.38 -14.02 11.80
N ARG A 194 31.53 -12.88 11.13
CA ARG A 194 32.81 -12.48 10.49
C ARG A 194 33.91 -12.10 11.49
N LYS A 195 33.60 -11.94 12.78
CA LYS A 195 34.61 -11.67 13.80
C LYS A 195 35.36 -12.95 14.16
N GLU A 196 36.65 -12.96 13.91
CA GLU A 196 37.51 -14.14 14.16
C GLU A 196 37.39 -14.66 15.61
N ALA A 197 37.33 -13.76 16.60
CA ALA A 197 37.15 -14.12 18.02
C ALA A 197 35.85 -14.88 18.32
N ASN A 198 34.81 -14.74 17.48
CA ASN A 198 33.52 -15.39 17.67
C ASN A 198 33.40 -16.70 16.88
N LYS A 199 34.28 -16.94 15.88
CA LYS A 199 34.10 -17.94 14.83
C LYS A 199 33.85 -19.35 15.37
N ARG A 200 34.65 -19.79 16.35
CA ARG A 200 34.48 -21.09 17.02
C ARG A 200 33.08 -21.23 17.65
N LEU A 201 32.66 -20.23 18.43
CA LEU A 201 31.37 -20.25 19.11
C LEU A 201 30.21 -20.17 18.10
N THR A 202 30.34 -19.35 17.06
CA THR A 202 29.30 -19.26 16.01
C THR A 202 29.12 -20.58 15.27
N ASN A 203 30.22 -21.29 14.98
CA ASN A 203 30.19 -22.57 14.27
C ASN A 203 29.61 -23.68 15.17
N GLN A 204 29.97 -23.70 16.45
CA GLN A 204 29.35 -24.60 17.44
C GLN A 204 27.84 -24.39 17.53
N MET A 205 27.36 -23.15 17.58
CA MET A 205 25.94 -22.84 17.61
C MET A 205 25.23 -23.25 16.31
N GLY A 206 25.81 -22.98 15.15
CA GLY A 206 25.28 -23.40 13.85
C GLY A 206 25.17 -24.92 13.76
N MET A 207 26.18 -25.63 14.24
CA MET A 207 26.19 -27.09 14.25
C MET A 207 25.21 -27.69 15.27
N GLN A 208 25.04 -27.09 16.46
CA GLN A 208 24.00 -27.51 17.40
C GLN A 208 22.59 -27.36 16.81
N ALA A 209 22.33 -26.29 16.06
CA ALA A 209 21.08 -26.10 15.34
C ALA A 209 20.91 -27.14 14.22
N LEU A 210 21.96 -27.40 13.43
CA LEU A 210 21.95 -28.44 12.39
C LEU A 210 21.63 -29.82 12.97
N VAL A 211 22.34 -30.24 14.03
CA VAL A 211 22.10 -31.52 14.73
C VAL A 211 20.65 -31.60 15.24
N SER A 212 20.14 -30.51 15.80
CA SER A 212 18.78 -30.47 16.36
C SER A 212 17.71 -30.63 15.27
N LEU A 213 17.92 -30.04 14.08
CA LEU A 213 16.99 -30.13 12.95
C LEU A 213 17.13 -31.44 12.19
N TYR A 214 18.36 -31.96 12.02
CA TYR A 214 18.61 -33.24 11.37
C TYR A 214 17.96 -34.41 12.11
N ARG A 215 17.86 -34.35 13.45
CA ARG A 215 17.09 -35.35 14.24
C ARG A 215 15.60 -35.43 13.87
N LEU A 216 15.07 -34.43 13.16
CA LEU A 216 13.71 -34.47 12.65
C LEU A 216 13.63 -35.16 11.27
N ALA A 217 14.76 -35.39 10.58
CA ALA A 217 14.78 -35.97 9.24
C ALA A 217 14.16 -37.37 9.19
N ASP A 218 14.26 -38.14 10.29
CA ASP A 218 13.60 -39.45 10.41
C ASP A 218 12.06 -39.36 10.31
N PHE A 219 11.49 -38.21 10.68
CA PHE A 219 10.06 -37.90 10.59
C PHE A 219 9.67 -37.14 9.30
N TYR A 220 10.67 -36.79 8.50
CA TYR A 220 10.57 -35.99 7.28
C TYR A 220 11.40 -36.69 6.18
N PRO A 221 10.97 -37.87 5.70
CA PRO A 221 11.81 -38.71 4.86
C PRO A 221 12.23 -37.96 3.57
N PRO A 222 13.54 -37.90 3.28
CA PRO A 222 14.08 -37.12 2.16
C PRO A 222 13.90 -37.78 0.79
N ASP A 223 13.74 -39.11 0.74
CA ASP A 223 13.88 -39.91 -0.49
C ASP A 223 12.55 -40.29 -1.18
N GLN A 224 11.41 -39.78 -0.71
CA GLN A 224 10.10 -40.06 -1.31
C GLN A 224 9.73 -38.99 -2.35
N PRO A 225 9.39 -39.36 -3.60
CA PRO A 225 8.82 -38.43 -4.58
C PRO A 225 7.53 -37.79 -4.02
N GLY A 226 7.57 -36.49 -3.75
CA GLY A 226 6.45 -35.77 -3.12
C GLY A 226 6.44 -35.78 -1.58
N GLY A 227 7.47 -36.33 -0.93
CA GLY A 227 7.61 -36.36 0.53
C GLY A 227 7.92 -34.98 1.16
N ASP A 228 7.72 -34.90 2.48
CA ASP A 228 7.85 -33.66 3.26
C ASP A 228 9.32 -33.28 3.56
N GLY A 229 10.29 -34.18 3.32
CA GLY A 229 11.71 -33.99 3.66
C GLY A 229 12.35 -32.72 3.09
N LYS A 230 11.92 -32.32 1.90
CA LYS A 230 12.34 -31.09 1.23
C LYS A 230 12.06 -29.83 2.03
N TYR A 231 10.92 -29.76 2.75
CA TYR A 231 10.58 -28.58 3.54
C TYR A 231 11.53 -28.43 4.72
N LEU A 232 11.86 -29.55 5.40
CA LEU A 232 12.78 -29.54 6.54
C LEU A 232 14.19 -29.12 6.13
N LEU A 233 14.69 -29.69 5.03
CA LEU A 233 15.98 -29.31 4.46
C LEU A 233 16.02 -27.81 4.16
N TRP A 234 15.00 -27.30 3.49
CA TRP A 234 15.00 -25.90 3.08
C TRP A 234 14.85 -24.93 4.26
N ALA A 235 13.99 -25.23 5.23
CA ALA A 235 13.90 -24.45 6.46
C ALA A 235 15.23 -24.41 7.22
N THR A 236 15.98 -25.53 7.19
CA THR A 236 17.30 -25.63 7.80
C THR A 236 18.34 -24.78 7.06
N GLN A 237 18.39 -24.87 5.74
CA GLN A 237 19.26 -24.04 4.88
C GLN A 237 18.95 -22.54 5.04
N GLN A 238 17.68 -22.17 5.13
CA GLN A 238 17.27 -20.80 5.41
C GLN A 238 17.75 -20.35 6.79
N LEU A 239 17.51 -21.12 7.85
CA LEU A 239 17.93 -20.76 9.22
C LEU A 239 19.46 -20.60 9.32
N LEU A 240 20.20 -21.51 8.70
CA LEU A 240 21.67 -21.55 8.68
C LEU A 240 22.28 -20.78 7.50
N ASP A 241 21.53 -19.87 6.87
CA ASP A 241 22.05 -18.98 5.85
C ASP A 241 23.30 -18.23 6.33
N GLY A 242 24.36 -18.32 5.54
CA GLY A 242 25.70 -17.79 5.85
C GLY A 242 26.72 -18.80 6.37
N TRP A 243 26.36 -20.09 6.52
CA TRP A 243 27.33 -21.17 6.77
C TRP A 243 27.49 -22.06 5.54
N GLY A 244 28.74 -22.30 5.12
CA GLY A 244 29.08 -23.38 4.21
C GLY A 244 29.66 -24.59 4.95
N ARG A 245 29.91 -25.67 4.20
CA ARG A 245 30.57 -26.89 4.70
C ARG A 245 31.77 -26.61 5.59
N LYS A 246 32.71 -25.83 5.06
CA LYS A 246 34.00 -25.53 5.69
C LYS A 246 33.85 -24.71 6.97
N ASP A 247 32.73 -24.01 7.13
CA ASP A 247 32.44 -23.23 8.33
C ASP A 247 31.92 -24.14 9.45
N LEU A 248 31.14 -25.17 9.12
CA LEU A 248 30.59 -26.12 10.10
C LEU A 248 31.52 -27.33 10.34
N GLU A 249 32.42 -27.63 9.41
CA GLU A 249 33.42 -28.71 9.50
C GLU A 249 34.63 -28.24 10.33
N GLU A 250 34.57 -28.40 11.65
CA GLU A 250 35.72 -28.23 12.55
C GLU A 250 36.62 -29.49 12.52
N HIS A 251 37.91 -29.35 12.81
CA HIS A 251 38.82 -30.51 12.85
C HIS A 251 38.47 -31.40 14.05
N GLY A 252 37.94 -32.61 13.81
CA GLY A 252 37.73 -33.64 14.83
C GLY A 252 36.30 -34.14 15.06
N TRP A 253 35.37 -33.93 14.12
CA TRP A 253 33.99 -34.40 14.24
C TRP A 253 33.81 -35.79 13.60
N ASP A 254 33.13 -36.71 14.29
CA ASP A 254 32.90 -38.13 13.91
C ASP A 254 32.08 -38.29 12.61
N ASP A 255 32.03 -39.51 12.05
CA ASP A 255 31.30 -39.83 10.81
C ASP A 255 29.80 -39.46 10.84
N LEU A 256 29.17 -39.47 12.03
CA LEU A 256 27.78 -39.03 12.25
C LEU A 256 27.52 -37.57 11.80
N VAL A 257 28.56 -36.73 11.88
CA VAL A 257 28.48 -35.30 11.56
C VAL A 257 28.62 -35.07 10.05
N ARG A 258 29.37 -35.96 9.37
CA ARG A 258 29.50 -35.90 7.90
C ARG A 258 28.16 -36.16 7.22
N GLU A 259 27.33 -37.04 7.77
CA GLU A 259 26.01 -37.34 7.24
C GLU A 259 25.08 -36.11 7.33
N GLN A 260 25.05 -35.45 8.48
CA GLN A 260 24.29 -34.22 8.72
C GLN A 260 24.69 -33.10 7.74
N LEU A 261 26.00 -32.94 7.50
CA LEU A 261 26.52 -31.96 6.55
C LEU A 261 26.16 -32.30 5.11
N ARG A 262 26.24 -33.59 4.72
CA ARG A 262 25.80 -34.03 3.38
C ARG A 262 24.32 -33.78 3.16
N TRP A 263 23.48 -34.05 4.16
CA TRP A 263 22.07 -33.74 4.11
C TRP A 263 21.84 -32.23 3.93
N PHE A 264 22.52 -31.41 4.72
CA PHE A 264 22.44 -29.93 4.62
C PHE A 264 22.87 -29.39 3.24
N GLU A 265 23.84 -30.04 2.59
CA GLU A 265 24.34 -29.72 1.26
C GLU A 265 23.45 -30.21 0.11
N GLY A 266 22.37 -30.93 0.41
CA GLY A 266 21.43 -31.40 -0.60
C GLY A 266 20.89 -30.27 -1.46
N ASP A 267 20.57 -30.59 -2.73
CA ASP A 267 20.04 -29.61 -3.66
C ASP A 267 18.72 -29.03 -3.14
N PRO A 268 18.58 -27.69 -3.07
CA PRO A 268 17.32 -27.09 -2.67
C PRO A 268 16.24 -27.41 -3.71
N TRP A 269 15.02 -27.68 -3.24
CA TRP A 269 13.89 -27.88 -4.15
C TRP A 269 13.68 -26.62 -5.00
N PRO A 270 13.64 -26.73 -6.34
CA PRO A 270 13.50 -25.55 -7.18
C PRO A 270 12.13 -24.92 -6.95
N ARG A 271 12.09 -23.63 -6.58
CA ARG A 271 10.85 -22.85 -6.68
C ARG A 271 10.35 -22.91 -8.11
N GLN A 272 9.05 -23.12 -8.30
CA GLN A 272 8.44 -22.91 -9.61
C GLN A 272 8.74 -21.47 -10.06
N ARG A 273 9.48 -21.33 -11.16
CA ARG A 273 9.86 -20.03 -11.73
C ARG A 273 8.67 -19.38 -12.43
N ALA A 274 8.73 -18.06 -12.50
CA ALA A 274 7.75 -17.19 -13.16
C ALA A 274 7.31 -17.73 -14.53
N ALA A 275 5.99 -17.80 -14.73
CA ALA A 275 5.38 -18.12 -16.01
C ALA A 275 5.80 -17.08 -17.07
N ALA A 276 5.83 -17.50 -18.34
CA ALA A 276 6.10 -16.60 -19.45
C ALA A 276 5.11 -15.43 -19.49
N GLN A 277 5.60 -14.28 -19.95
CA GLN A 277 4.79 -13.09 -20.18
C GLN A 277 3.58 -13.43 -21.08
N ARG A 278 2.36 -13.19 -20.59
CA ARG A 278 1.11 -13.59 -21.27
C ARG A 278 0.64 -12.57 -22.30
N LEU A 279 0.71 -11.29 -21.96
CA LEU A 279 0.25 -10.18 -22.80
C LEU A 279 1.42 -9.50 -23.53
N SER A 280 1.16 -9.03 -24.74
CA SER A 280 2.03 -8.10 -25.46
C SER A 280 1.41 -6.71 -25.41
N PHE A 281 2.18 -5.70 -25.05
CA PHE A 281 1.64 -4.36 -24.83
C PHE A 281 1.27 -3.65 -26.12
N ASP A 282 -0.01 -3.29 -26.22
CA ASP A 282 -0.55 -2.46 -27.28
C ASP A 282 -0.96 -1.07 -26.75
N PRO A 283 -0.29 0.02 -27.14
CA PRO A 283 -0.68 1.37 -26.74
C PRO A 283 -2.06 1.80 -27.28
N THR A 284 -2.68 1.08 -28.22
CA THR A 284 -4.07 1.35 -28.63
C THR A 284 -5.09 0.77 -27.64
N GLY A 285 -4.69 -0.22 -26.85
CA GLY A 285 -5.52 -0.93 -25.88
C GLY A 285 -5.66 -0.25 -24.52
N VAL A 286 -4.77 0.68 -24.17
CA VAL A 286 -4.78 1.38 -22.88
C VAL A 286 -5.20 2.85 -23.01
N GLN A 287 -5.78 3.40 -21.95
CA GLN A 287 -6.12 4.83 -21.90
C GLN A 287 -4.85 5.71 -21.90
N GLY A 288 -4.90 6.83 -22.60
CA GLY A 288 -3.77 7.77 -22.69
C GLY A 288 -3.61 8.61 -21.43
N GLY A 289 -2.54 9.41 -21.34
CA GLY A 289 -2.28 10.24 -20.16
C GLY A 289 -1.69 9.47 -18.98
N ILE A 290 -1.69 8.14 -19.06
CA ILE A 290 -1.11 7.22 -18.08
C ILE A 290 0.38 7.10 -18.40
N VAL A 291 0.81 6.29 -19.38
CA VAL A 291 2.25 6.11 -19.66
C VAL A 291 2.87 7.41 -20.15
N SER A 292 2.29 8.02 -21.18
CA SER A 292 2.72 9.34 -21.67
C SER A 292 1.86 10.43 -21.05
N ASN A 293 2.50 11.47 -20.52
CA ASN A 293 1.81 12.68 -20.08
C ASN A 293 1.13 13.39 -21.26
N TYR A 294 -0.11 13.85 -21.07
CA TYR A 294 -0.72 14.81 -22.00
C TYR A 294 0.08 16.11 -22.04
N LYS A 295 0.45 16.53 -23.24
CA LYS A 295 1.26 17.73 -23.44
C LYS A 295 0.40 18.99 -23.27
N GLN A 296 1.00 20.03 -22.70
CA GLN A 296 0.41 21.38 -22.59
C GLN A 296 -0.92 21.47 -21.82
N VAL A 297 -1.31 20.45 -21.05
CA VAL A 297 -2.50 20.54 -20.19
C VAL A 297 -2.32 21.65 -19.16
N CYS A 298 -3.31 22.54 -19.11
CA CYS A 298 -3.39 23.68 -18.23
C CYS A 298 -4.62 23.62 -17.31
N HIS A 299 -5.74 23.06 -17.77
CA HIS A 299 -6.98 22.93 -17.00
C HIS A 299 -7.53 21.50 -17.04
N GLY A 300 -8.33 21.14 -16.04
CA GLY A 300 -8.96 19.84 -15.94
C GLY A 300 -10.08 19.80 -14.90
N ALA A 301 -10.78 18.69 -14.83
CA ALA A 301 -11.82 18.45 -13.85
C ALA A 301 -11.95 16.96 -13.54
N LEU A 302 -12.26 16.62 -12.29
CA LEU A 302 -12.82 15.32 -11.95
C LEU A 302 -14.34 15.47 -11.89
N LEU A 303 -15.05 14.68 -12.68
CA LEU A 303 -16.51 14.61 -12.63
C LEU A 303 -16.91 13.36 -11.86
N LEU A 304 -17.59 13.56 -10.73
CA LEU A 304 -18.03 12.50 -9.84
C LEU A 304 -19.46 12.10 -10.24
N MET A 305 -19.61 10.89 -10.77
CA MET A 305 -20.84 10.43 -11.41
C MET A 305 -21.44 9.23 -10.66
N ARG A 306 -22.76 9.17 -10.62
CA ARG A 306 -23.55 8.01 -10.18
C ARG A 306 -24.22 7.33 -11.36
N ILE A 307 -24.38 6.02 -11.29
CA ILE A 307 -25.19 5.23 -12.23
C ILE A 307 -26.65 5.21 -11.75
N THR A 308 -27.55 5.72 -12.59
CA THR A 308 -29.01 5.71 -12.33
C THR A 308 -29.73 4.65 -13.16
N ASP A 309 -29.20 4.29 -14.33
CA ASP A 309 -29.70 3.21 -15.17
C ASP A 309 -28.51 2.45 -15.77
N PRO A 310 -28.21 1.23 -15.31
CA PRO A 310 -27.03 0.50 -15.75
C PRO A 310 -27.08 0.10 -17.22
N LYS A 311 -28.27 -0.14 -17.79
CA LYS A 311 -28.41 -0.50 -19.21
C LYS A 311 -28.06 0.68 -20.11
N LYS A 312 -28.52 1.88 -19.74
CA LYS A 312 -28.16 3.13 -20.41
C LYS A 312 -26.68 3.47 -20.21
N ALA A 313 -26.17 3.34 -18.98
CA ALA A 313 -24.77 3.61 -18.65
C ALA A 313 -23.79 2.77 -19.47
N ARG A 314 -24.05 1.46 -19.64
CA ARG A 314 -23.22 0.60 -20.51
C ARG A 314 -23.15 1.08 -21.95
N LYS A 315 -24.31 1.38 -22.55
CA LYS A 315 -24.39 1.91 -23.92
C LYS A 315 -23.68 3.25 -24.06
N PHE A 316 -23.81 4.08 -23.03
CA PHE A 316 -23.20 5.40 -22.97
C PHE A 316 -21.67 5.32 -22.90
N ILE A 317 -21.15 4.54 -21.97
CA ILE A 317 -19.71 4.37 -21.73
C ILE A 317 -19.01 3.78 -22.97
N GLY A 318 -19.63 2.83 -23.66
CA GLY A 318 -19.09 2.28 -24.91
C GLY A 318 -18.96 3.31 -26.05
N ARG A 319 -19.62 4.47 -25.94
CA ARG A 319 -19.54 5.58 -26.90
C ARG A 319 -18.67 6.74 -26.43
N LEU A 320 -18.18 6.73 -25.18
CA LEU A 320 -17.34 7.81 -24.67
C LEU A 320 -16.05 7.89 -25.50
N PRO A 321 -15.61 9.09 -25.89
CA PRO A 321 -14.38 9.29 -26.64
C PRO A 321 -13.14 9.21 -25.72
N VAL A 322 -12.97 8.06 -25.05
CA VAL A 322 -11.84 7.80 -24.15
C VAL A 322 -10.54 7.87 -24.95
N ARG A 323 -9.63 8.72 -24.47
CA ARG A 323 -8.34 8.96 -25.12
C ARG A 323 -7.45 7.72 -24.98
N ARG A 324 -6.76 7.33 -26.04
CA ARG A 324 -5.86 6.15 -26.08
C ARG A 324 -4.40 6.57 -25.99
N GLU A 325 -3.54 5.72 -25.44
CA GLU A 325 -2.09 5.99 -25.32
C GLU A 325 -1.40 6.17 -26.69
N SER A 326 -1.85 5.43 -27.71
CA SER A 326 -1.32 5.57 -29.08
C SER A 326 -1.46 6.99 -29.67
N CYS A 327 -2.43 7.78 -29.19
CA CYS A 327 -2.63 9.17 -29.61
C CYS A 327 -1.47 10.07 -29.19
N GLU A 328 -0.75 9.71 -28.13
CA GLU A 328 0.37 10.48 -27.59
C GLU A 328 1.71 10.13 -28.25
N ARG A 329 1.79 8.94 -28.89
CA ARG A 329 3.01 8.45 -29.58
C ARG A 329 3.16 8.93 -31.02
N LYS A 330 2.06 9.20 -31.74
CA LYS A 330 2.13 9.75 -33.11
C LYS A 330 2.46 11.24 -33.03
N LYS A 331 3.31 11.76 -33.93
CA LYS A 331 3.43 13.20 -34.24
C LYS A 331 2.13 13.73 -34.89
N CYS A 332 0.97 13.46 -34.30
CA CYS A 332 -0.28 14.08 -34.73
C CYS A 332 -0.10 15.59 -34.55
N ARG A 333 -0.21 16.31 -35.67
CA ARG A 333 0.00 17.75 -35.72
C ARG A 333 -0.93 18.43 -34.69
N PRO A 334 -0.47 19.48 -34.00
CA PRO A 334 -1.27 20.22 -33.02
C PRO A 334 -2.58 20.84 -33.56
N ALA A 335 -2.82 20.80 -34.87
CA ALA A 335 -3.88 21.56 -35.53
C ALA A 335 -5.26 20.88 -35.54
N ASP A 336 -5.35 19.54 -35.45
CA ASP A 336 -6.64 18.84 -35.62
C ASP A 336 -7.34 18.46 -34.29
N ASP A 337 -6.64 18.58 -33.14
CA ASP A 337 -7.09 18.01 -31.86
C ASP A 337 -7.24 19.06 -30.74
N ASN A 338 -6.81 20.32 -30.98
CA ASN A 338 -6.86 21.40 -29.98
C ASN A 338 -8.28 21.95 -29.74
N ARG A 339 -9.33 21.18 -30.08
CA ARG A 339 -10.76 21.52 -29.89
C ARG A 339 -11.49 20.68 -28.86
N SER A 340 -11.02 19.47 -28.55
CA SER A 340 -11.70 18.53 -27.65
C SER A 340 -10.82 18.24 -26.42
N PRO A 341 -11.40 18.13 -25.22
CA PRO A 341 -10.68 17.75 -24.03
C PRO A 341 -10.24 16.27 -24.11
N PHE A 342 -9.15 15.96 -23.43
CA PHE A 342 -8.75 14.60 -23.15
C PHE A 342 -9.69 14.02 -22.09
N LEU A 343 -10.18 12.79 -22.32
CA LEU A 343 -11.12 12.10 -21.44
C LEU A 343 -10.53 10.76 -21.01
N ASN A 344 -10.45 10.55 -19.69
CA ASN A 344 -10.23 9.24 -19.08
C ASN A 344 -11.43 8.82 -18.24
N LEU A 345 -11.62 7.51 -18.11
CA LEU A 345 -12.72 6.90 -17.37
C LEU A 345 -12.17 5.96 -16.30
N ALA A 346 -12.69 6.08 -15.08
CA ALA A 346 -12.38 5.17 -13.99
C ALA A 346 -13.66 4.81 -13.20
N PHE A 347 -13.65 3.64 -12.57
CA PHE A 347 -14.76 3.11 -11.79
C PHE A 347 -14.37 2.94 -10.32
N THR A 348 -15.30 3.19 -9.42
CA THR A 348 -15.21 2.69 -8.04
C THR A 348 -15.62 1.22 -7.99
N ARG A 349 -15.36 0.54 -6.87
CA ARG A 349 -15.89 -0.81 -6.63
C ARG A 349 -17.42 -0.83 -6.65
N HIS A 350 -18.08 0.19 -6.12
CA HIS A 350 -19.54 0.33 -6.19
C HIS A 350 -20.01 0.49 -7.64
N GLY A 351 -19.32 1.30 -8.45
CA GLY A 351 -19.67 1.47 -9.86
C GLY A 351 -19.55 0.19 -10.69
N LEU A 352 -18.58 -0.68 -10.41
CA LEU A 352 -18.46 -1.98 -11.08
C LEU A 352 -19.61 -2.92 -10.72
N VAL A 353 -20.07 -2.91 -9.47
CA VAL A 353 -21.29 -3.64 -9.08
C VAL A 353 -22.50 -3.07 -9.80
N ASN A 354 -22.69 -1.75 -9.68
CA ASN A 354 -23.88 -1.07 -10.17
C ASN A 354 -24.01 -1.16 -11.69
N ILE A 355 -22.89 -1.17 -12.43
CA ILE A 355 -22.92 -1.35 -13.89
C ILE A 355 -23.20 -2.80 -14.33
N GLY A 356 -23.07 -3.76 -13.42
CA GLY A 356 -23.44 -5.17 -13.60
C GLY A 356 -22.27 -6.13 -13.85
N VAL A 357 -21.04 -5.80 -13.44
CA VAL A 357 -19.91 -6.74 -13.53
C VAL A 357 -20.18 -7.96 -12.64
N PRO A 358 -20.01 -9.20 -13.14
CA PRO A 358 -20.29 -10.40 -12.35
C PRO A 358 -19.42 -10.54 -11.10
N ASP A 359 -19.99 -11.13 -10.05
CA ASP A 359 -19.28 -11.40 -8.79
C ASP A 359 -17.98 -12.19 -8.99
N SER A 360 -17.96 -13.14 -9.92
CA SER A 360 -16.78 -13.93 -10.26
C SER A 360 -15.60 -13.08 -10.75
N GLU A 361 -15.87 -11.94 -11.40
CA GLU A 361 -14.83 -10.98 -11.79
C GLU A 361 -14.55 -9.99 -10.65
N LEU A 362 -15.56 -9.55 -9.91
CA LEU A 362 -15.41 -8.64 -8.77
C LEU A 362 -14.55 -9.24 -7.64
N GLU A 363 -14.62 -10.55 -7.42
CA GLU A 363 -13.83 -11.26 -6.42
C GLU A 363 -12.33 -11.32 -6.76
N ARG A 364 -11.98 -11.17 -8.04
CA ARG A 364 -10.60 -11.17 -8.54
C ARG A 364 -9.86 -9.85 -8.31
N PHE A 365 -10.59 -8.78 -7.99
CA PHE A 365 -9.98 -7.49 -7.69
C PHE A 365 -9.15 -7.55 -6.40
N PRO A 366 -8.00 -6.83 -6.34
CA PRO A 366 -7.23 -6.71 -5.10
C PRO A 366 -8.09 -6.23 -3.94
N GLN A 367 -7.84 -6.76 -2.75
CA GLN A 367 -8.64 -6.47 -1.57
C GLN A 367 -8.64 -4.98 -1.22
N ALA A 368 -7.51 -4.30 -1.34
CA ALA A 368 -7.43 -2.85 -1.13
C ALA A 368 -8.45 -2.06 -1.98
N PHE A 369 -8.65 -2.45 -3.24
CA PHE A 369 -9.66 -1.83 -4.10
C PHE A 369 -11.09 -2.21 -3.68
N ARG A 370 -11.30 -3.45 -3.21
CA ARG A 370 -12.62 -3.93 -2.76
C ARG A 370 -13.08 -3.24 -1.46
N GLU A 371 -12.16 -2.97 -0.55
CA GLU A 371 -12.42 -2.28 0.73
C GLU A 371 -12.56 -0.77 0.56
N GLY A 372 -11.76 -0.16 -0.33
CA GLY A 372 -11.74 1.28 -0.53
C GLY A 372 -10.80 2.00 0.45
N MET A 373 -10.62 3.30 0.24
CA MET A 373 -9.61 4.08 0.98
C MET A 373 -10.03 4.39 2.42
N GLU A 374 -11.34 4.58 2.67
CA GLU A 374 -11.88 4.92 3.99
C GLU A 374 -11.60 3.82 5.01
N GLU A 375 -11.95 2.58 4.67
CA GLU A 375 -11.67 1.39 5.49
C GLU A 375 -10.17 1.18 5.74
N ARG A 376 -9.33 1.64 4.80
CA ARG A 376 -7.87 1.45 4.86
C ARG A 376 -7.11 2.63 5.46
N ALA A 377 -7.81 3.65 5.96
CA ALA A 377 -7.18 4.83 6.55
C ALA A 377 -6.18 4.51 7.67
N GLY A 378 -6.48 3.52 8.52
CA GLY A 378 -5.57 3.08 9.59
C GLY A 378 -4.23 2.54 9.06
N LEU A 379 -4.23 1.86 7.90
CA LEU A 379 -3.02 1.33 7.26
C LEU A 379 -2.18 2.42 6.59
N LEU A 380 -2.87 3.41 6.00
CA LEU A 380 -2.27 4.62 5.44
C LEU A 380 -1.69 5.56 6.51
N LEU A 381 -1.98 5.29 7.79
CA LEU A 381 -1.76 6.21 8.90
C LEU A 381 -2.46 7.56 8.69
N ASP A 382 -3.61 7.53 8.02
CA ASP A 382 -4.54 8.64 7.93
C ASP A 382 -5.31 8.74 9.25
N VAL A 383 -4.59 9.14 10.29
CA VAL A 383 -5.10 9.31 11.65
C VAL A 383 -5.40 10.79 11.91
N ARG A 384 -6.15 11.06 13.00
CA ARG A 384 -6.47 12.43 13.46
C ARG A 384 -7.17 13.26 12.38
N TYR A 385 -6.60 14.40 11.97
CA TYR A 385 -7.19 15.33 11.00
C TYR A 385 -7.24 14.78 9.57
N ASN A 386 -6.51 13.69 9.28
CA ASN A 386 -6.61 12.96 8.01
C ASN A 386 -7.56 11.76 8.10
N HIS A 387 -8.11 11.45 9.28
CA HIS A 387 -9.06 10.34 9.44
C HIS A 387 -10.35 10.60 8.65
N PRO A 388 -10.99 9.57 8.03
CA PRO A 388 -12.20 9.74 7.22
C PRO A 388 -13.33 10.48 7.93
N ARG A 389 -13.52 10.26 9.23
CA ARG A 389 -14.47 11.05 10.07
C ARG A 389 -14.23 12.57 10.08
N ARG A 390 -13.08 13.04 9.62
CA ARG A 390 -12.70 14.47 9.56
C ARG A 390 -12.44 14.95 8.14
N TRP A 391 -12.79 14.12 7.15
CA TRP A 391 -12.71 14.47 5.75
C TRP A 391 -13.65 15.64 5.44
N THR A 392 -13.21 16.47 4.51
CA THR A 392 -14.06 17.47 3.87
C THR A 392 -14.48 16.88 2.53
N LEU A 393 -15.67 16.27 2.51
CA LEU A 393 -16.18 15.57 1.34
C LEU A 393 -16.48 16.55 0.17
N PRO A 394 -16.50 16.06 -1.08
CA PRO A 394 -16.93 16.87 -2.22
C PRO A 394 -18.30 17.48 -1.98
N SER A 395 -18.52 18.71 -2.42
CA SER A 395 -19.83 19.35 -2.37
C SER A 395 -20.63 19.04 -3.63
N ARG A 396 -21.92 18.74 -3.47
CA ARG A 396 -22.89 18.66 -4.57
C ARG A 396 -23.02 20.04 -5.18
N ASN A 397 -22.38 20.22 -6.33
CA ASN A 397 -22.25 21.50 -7.01
C ASN A 397 -22.72 21.43 -8.46
N TRP A 398 -23.39 20.34 -8.85
CA TRP A 398 -23.99 20.18 -10.16
C TRP A 398 -25.31 19.38 -10.11
N PRO A 399 -26.43 19.88 -10.70
CA PRO A 399 -26.61 21.26 -11.14
C PRO A 399 -26.39 22.24 -9.97
N GLU A 400 -26.14 23.52 -10.24
CA GLU A 400 -25.94 24.51 -9.16
C GLU A 400 -27.05 24.39 -8.11
N PRO A 401 -26.71 24.18 -6.82
CA PRO A 401 -27.71 23.96 -5.81
C PRO A 401 -28.60 25.21 -5.68
N PRO A 402 -29.93 25.06 -5.52
CA PRO A 402 -30.78 26.18 -5.13
C PRO A 402 -30.28 26.74 -3.80
N SER A 403 -30.41 28.06 -3.58
CA SER A 403 -29.90 28.77 -2.39
C SER A 403 -30.12 27.97 -1.10
N GLY A 404 -29.04 27.44 -0.52
CA GLY A 404 -29.07 26.50 0.60
C GLY A 404 -27.66 25.99 0.96
N PRO A 405 -27.49 25.28 2.08
CA PRO A 405 -26.21 24.72 2.47
C PRO A 405 -25.75 23.67 1.44
N ALA A 406 -24.45 23.69 1.11
CA ALA A 406 -23.86 22.70 0.21
C ALA A 406 -24.00 21.30 0.83
N VAL A 407 -24.71 20.41 0.14
CA VAL A 407 -24.86 19.01 0.55
C VAL A 407 -23.62 18.24 0.12
N SER A 408 -23.02 17.46 0.99
CA SER A 408 -21.86 16.64 0.65
C SER A 408 -22.23 15.47 -0.27
N VAL A 409 -21.26 15.03 -1.08
CA VAL A 409 -21.29 13.75 -1.80
C VAL A 409 -20.56 12.74 -0.94
N GLU A 410 -21.25 11.70 -0.51
CA GLU A 410 -20.61 10.58 0.18
C GLU A 410 -19.74 9.80 -0.82
N MET A 411 -18.60 9.28 -0.37
CA MET A 411 -17.67 8.59 -1.27
C MET A 411 -18.28 7.32 -1.86
N SER A 412 -19.18 6.66 -1.13
CA SER A 412 -19.96 5.49 -1.57
C SER A 412 -20.99 5.80 -2.66
N GLU A 413 -21.37 7.07 -2.85
CA GLU A 413 -22.33 7.49 -3.87
C GLU A 413 -21.70 7.61 -5.26
N ILE A 414 -20.37 7.62 -5.33
CA ILE A 414 -19.60 7.80 -6.55
C ILE A 414 -19.39 6.43 -7.20
N ASP A 415 -19.92 6.25 -8.41
CA ASP A 415 -19.76 5.02 -9.19
C ASP A 415 -18.62 5.17 -10.21
N ILE A 416 -18.57 6.33 -10.86
CA ILE A 416 -17.69 6.61 -11.98
C ILE A 416 -17.01 7.95 -11.76
N VAL A 417 -15.71 8.00 -12.07
CA VAL A 417 -14.95 9.25 -12.14
C VAL A 417 -14.51 9.46 -13.57
N ILE A 418 -14.96 10.58 -14.18
CA ILE A 418 -14.50 11.02 -15.49
C ILE A 418 -13.47 12.12 -15.30
N GLN A 419 -12.26 11.91 -15.82
CA GLN A 419 -11.24 12.96 -15.85
C GLN A 419 -11.33 13.70 -17.18
N LEU A 420 -11.53 15.01 -17.14
CA LEU A 420 -11.40 15.89 -18.29
C LEU A 420 -10.14 16.73 -18.16
N ARG A 421 -9.39 16.89 -19.25
CA ARG A 421 -8.20 17.76 -19.30
C ARG A 421 -8.16 18.52 -20.61
N THR A 422 -7.63 19.73 -20.61
CA THR A 422 -7.49 20.56 -21.81
C THR A 422 -6.19 21.33 -21.81
N ALA A 423 -5.65 21.56 -23.00
CA ALA A 423 -4.52 22.45 -23.25
C ALA A 423 -4.96 23.89 -23.56
N ARG A 424 -6.27 24.16 -23.62
CA ARG A 424 -6.81 25.51 -23.77
C ARG A 424 -6.74 26.23 -22.44
N ASP A 425 -5.87 27.25 -22.38
CA ASP A 425 -5.74 28.08 -21.20
C ASP A 425 -6.96 28.98 -20.99
N HIS A 426 -7.15 29.37 -19.74
CA HIS A 426 -8.25 30.19 -19.26
C HIS A 426 -7.83 30.88 -17.96
N ALA A 427 -8.35 32.09 -17.72
CA ALA A 427 -7.94 32.89 -16.57
C ALA A 427 -8.41 32.30 -15.23
N ASN A 428 -9.64 31.77 -15.21
CA ASN A 428 -10.29 31.20 -14.02
C ASN A 428 -10.18 29.66 -14.02
N SER A 429 -10.08 29.07 -12.84
CA SER A 429 -10.21 27.62 -12.65
C SER A 429 -11.64 27.18 -12.32
N ASP A 430 -12.53 28.10 -11.96
CA ASP A 430 -13.93 27.77 -11.73
C ASP A 430 -14.61 27.40 -13.06
N ILE A 431 -15.06 26.15 -13.15
CA ILE A 431 -15.74 25.61 -14.34
C ILE A 431 -17.26 25.76 -14.20
N ILE A 432 -17.75 25.82 -12.96
CA ILE A 432 -19.18 25.77 -12.65
C ILE A 432 -19.78 27.15 -12.90
N GLY A 433 -19.21 28.17 -12.26
CA GLY A 433 -19.68 29.56 -12.36
C GLY A 433 -19.22 30.33 -13.60
N ASP A 434 -18.41 29.71 -14.48
CA ASP A 434 -17.86 30.36 -15.68
C ASP A 434 -18.21 29.59 -16.96
N GLU A 435 -19.30 30.01 -17.62
CA GLU A 435 -19.74 29.40 -18.88
C GLU A 435 -18.72 29.54 -20.03
N SER A 436 -17.78 30.48 -19.92
CA SER A 436 -16.72 30.70 -20.91
C SER A 436 -15.56 29.70 -20.76
N HIS A 437 -15.49 28.99 -19.63
CA HIS A 437 -14.43 28.02 -19.38
C HIS A 437 -14.43 26.91 -20.46
N PRO A 438 -13.27 26.52 -21.03
CA PRO A 438 -13.19 25.57 -22.14
C PRO A 438 -13.85 24.19 -21.89
N LEU A 439 -13.89 23.76 -20.63
CA LEU A 439 -14.52 22.51 -20.20
C LEU A 439 -16.01 22.64 -19.87
N HIS A 440 -16.56 23.83 -19.65
CA HIS A 440 -17.93 24.02 -19.17
C HIS A 440 -18.96 23.36 -20.11
N LYS A 441 -18.83 23.60 -21.42
CA LYS A 441 -19.71 22.99 -22.43
C LYS A 441 -19.66 21.46 -22.41
N TRP A 442 -18.50 20.88 -22.15
CA TRP A 442 -18.33 19.43 -22.08
C TRP A 442 -18.96 18.85 -20.81
N VAL A 443 -18.78 19.50 -19.66
CA VAL A 443 -19.45 19.14 -18.40
C VAL A 443 -20.97 19.16 -18.60
N ARG A 444 -21.51 20.23 -19.17
CA ARG A 444 -22.94 20.36 -19.44
C ARG A 444 -23.47 19.31 -20.40
N GLN A 445 -22.71 18.97 -21.44
CA GLN A 445 -23.08 17.90 -22.38
C GLN A 445 -23.12 16.53 -21.70
N LEU A 446 -22.09 16.18 -20.93
CA LEU A 446 -22.01 14.91 -20.21
C LEU A 446 -23.12 14.78 -19.16
N ALA A 447 -23.44 15.86 -18.45
CA ALA A 447 -24.48 15.89 -17.45
C ALA A 447 -25.90 15.92 -18.04
N GLY A 448 -26.09 16.53 -19.22
CA GLY A 448 -27.40 16.78 -19.81
C GLY A 448 -27.98 15.63 -20.64
N TRP A 449 -27.24 14.54 -20.83
CA TRP A 449 -27.71 13.40 -21.62
C TRP A 449 -28.63 12.50 -20.81
N SER A 450 -29.95 12.72 -20.87
CA SER A 450 -30.97 11.88 -20.22
C SER A 450 -30.92 10.39 -20.60
N TRP A 451 -30.31 10.06 -21.73
CA TRP A 451 -30.09 8.68 -22.18
C TRP A 451 -28.79 8.05 -21.65
N SER A 452 -27.94 8.81 -20.94
CA SER A 452 -26.66 8.32 -20.41
C SER A 452 -26.84 7.29 -19.31
N GLY A 453 -27.92 7.39 -18.52
CA GLY A 453 -28.09 6.59 -17.30
C GLY A 453 -27.10 6.97 -16.20
N LEU A 454 -26.53 8.18 -16.27
CA LEU A 454 -25.60 8.74 -15.29
C LEU A 454 -26.16 10.06 -14.72
N GLU A 455 -25.88 10.29 -13.44
CA GLU A 455 -26.13 11.55 -12.73
C GLU A 455 -24.78 12.17 -12.34
N LEU A 456 -24.55 13.44 -12.67
CA LEU A 456 -23.37 14.18 -12.23
C LEU A 456 -23.63 14.73 -10.82
N LEU A 457 -22.84 14.31 -9.84
CA LEU A 457 -22.96 14.71 -8.44
C LEU A 457 -22.13 15.96 -8.14
N ALA A 458 -20.89 15.98 -8.63
CA ALA A 458 -19.96 17.06 -8.36
C ALA A 458 -18.89 17.22 -9.46
N VAL A 459 -18.45 18.45 -9.64
CA VAL A 459 -17.33 18.87 -10.48
C VAL A 459 -16.22 19.38 -9.58
N GLU A 460 -15.06 18.75 -9.66
CA GLU A 460 -13.86 19.12 -8.90
C GLU A 460 -12.83 19.72 -9.87
N PRO A 461 -12.79 21.07 -10.00
CA PRO A 461 -11.94 21.74 -10.98
C PRO A 461 -10.47 21.66 -10.59
N MET A 462 -9.63 21.58 -11.61
CA MET A 462 -8.18 21.49 -11.49
C MET A 462 -7.52 22.46 -12.45
N ARG A 463 -6.41 23.05 -12.02
CA ARG A 463 -5.58 23.94 -12.83
C ARG A 463 -4.11 23.67 -12.57
N ARG A 464 -3.32 23.69 -13.63
CA ARG A 464 -1.86 23.66 -13.54
C ARG A 464 -1.36 25.07 -13.24
N ALA A 465 -0.59 25.23 -12.16
CA ALA A 465 0.18 26.44 -11.96
C ALA A 465 1.50 26.35 -12.76
N PRO A 466 1.87 27.36 -13.56
CA PRO A 466 3.21 27.42 -14.15
C PRO A 466 4.26 27.61 -13.04
N ASP A 467 5.46 27.05 -13.24
CA ASP A 467 6.61 27.35 -12.38
C ASP A 467 7.07 28.81 -12.53
N ARG A 468 7.98 29.27 -11.66
CA ARG A 468 8.52 30.65 -11.70
C ARG A 468 9.11 31.08 -13.05
N LYS A 469 9.48 30.13 -13.92
CA LYS A 469 10.06 30.40 -15.25
C LYS A 469 9.05 30.17 -16.39
N GLY A 470 7.83 29.70 -16.09
CA GLY A 470 6.81 29.33 -17.07
C GLY A 470 7.12 28.06 -17.87
N ILE A 471 8.08 27.23 -17.44
CA ILE A 471 8.59 26.09 -18.23
C ILE A 471 7.97 24.76 -17.78
N ARG A 472 7.85 24.53 -16.46
CA ARG A 472 7.26 23.30 -15.87
C ARG A 472 5.99 23.63 -15.07
N SER A 473 5.27 22.59 -14.64
CA SER A 473 4.26 22.73 -13.57
C SER A 473 4.97 22.93 -12.26
N ALA A 474 4.49 23.86 -11.45
CA ALA A 474 4.75 23.87 -10.01
C ALA A 474 3.49 23.48 -9.23
N GLU A 475 3.68 22.85 -8.08
CA GLU A 475 2.63 22.73 -7.07
C GLU A 475 2.56 24.01 -6.21
N HIS A 476 1.61 24.13 -5.28
CA HIS A 476 1.35 25.40 -4.57
C HIS A 476 2.46 25.85 -3.63
N PHE A 477 3.32 24.95 -3.14
CA PHE A 477 4.53 25.36 -2.43
C PHE A 477 5.62 25.91 -3.37
N GLY A 478 5.46 25.81 -4.70
CA GLY A 478 6.34 26.36 -5.72
C GLY A 478 7.45 25.43 -6.20
N PHE A 479 7.37 24.13 -5.94
CA PHE A 479 8.31 23.13 -6.46
C PHE A 479 7.85 22.58 -7.82
N ALA A 480 8.79 22.43 -8.75
CA ALA A 480 8.56 21.74 -10.01
C ALA A 480 8.18 20.27 -9.77
N ASP A 481 7.04 19.83 -10.34
CA ASP A 481 6.54 18.47 -10.19
C ASP A 481 6.52 17.70 -11.53
N GLY A 482 6.47 16.36 -11.45
CA GLY A 482 6.37 15.45 -12.59
C GLY A 482 7.72 14.95 -13.13
N ILE A 483 8.80 15.06 -12.33
CA ILE A 483 10.18 14.78 -12.77
C ILE A 483 10.53 13.29 -12.75
N SER A 484 10.56 12.66 -11.57
CA SER A 484 10.86 11.23 -11.42
C SER A 484 9.58 10.42 -11.54
N GLN A 485 9.50 9.60 -12.58
CA GLN A 485 8.32 8.81 -12.95
C GLN A 485 8.81 7.44 -13.44
N PRO A 486 8.17 6.33 -13.03
CA PRO A 486 8.56 5.02 -13.50
C PRO A 486 8.33 4.89 -15.01
N ILE A 487 9.27 4.23 -15.69
CA ILE A 487 9.25 3.98 -17.13
C ILE A 487 8.98 2.49 -17.35
N PRO A 488 7.74 2.07 -17.71
CA PRO A 488 7.45 0.66 -17.95
C PRO A 488 8.15 0.16 -19.22
N VAL A 489 8.93 -0.91 -19.12
CA VAL A 489 9.71 -1.49 -20.22
C VAL A 489 9.39 -2.98 -20.46
N ASP A 490 9.76 -3.46 -21.64
CA ASP A 490 9.87 -4.88 -21.95
C ASP A 490 11.30 -5.35 -21.64
N GLY A 491 11.48 -6.25 -20.67
CA GLY A 491 12.78 -6.81 -20.30
C GLY A 491 13.27 -6.42 -18.90
N ALA A 492 14.55 -6.66 -18.63
CA ALA A 492 15.14 -6.42 -17.32
C ALA A 492 15.25 -4.90 -17.03
N PRO A 493 14.54 -4.38 -16.01
CA PRO A 493 14.50 -2.94 -15.76
C PRO A 493 15.81 -2.43 -15.12
N CYS A 494 16.21 -1.21 -15.44
CA CYS A 494 17.31 -0.49 -14.78
C CYS A 494 16.82 0.45 -13.66
N TYR A 495 17.48 0.43 -12.50
CA TYR A 495 17.07 1.19 -11.30
C TYR A 495 17.26 2.71 -11.45
N ASP A 496 18.46 3.16 -11.82
CA ASP A 496 18.83 4.57 -11.93
C ASP A 496 18.08 5.33 -13.04
N ASP A 497 17.55 4.59 -14.02
CA ASP A 497 16.80 5.14 -15.15
C ASP A 497 15.28 5.15 -14.90
N ASP A 498 14.85 4.94 -13.65
CA ASP A 498 13.45 4.84 -13.26
C ASP A 498 12.68 3.71 -13.99
N GLN A 499 13.34 2.73 -14.61
CA GLN A 499 12.65 1.67 -15.35
C GLN A 499 12.00 0.65 -14.40
N VAL A 500 10.85 0.13 -14.82
CA VAL A 500 10.08 -0.90 -14.11
C VAL A 500 9.52 -1.92 -15.08
N ALA A 501 9.29 -3.15 -14.62
CA ALA A 501 8.47 -4.10 -15.36
C ALA A 501 7.06 -3.52 -15.57
N ARG A 502 6.44 -3.88 -16.68
CA ARG A 502 5.11 -3.35 -17.02
C ARG A 502 4.03 -3.75 -16.01
N GLY A 503 4.19 -4.89 -15.34
CA GLY A 503 3.32 -5.36 -14.25
C GLY A 503 3.35 -4.50 -13.00
N GLU A 504 4.23 -3.49 -12.91
CA GLU A 504 4.15 -2.47 -11.86
C GLU A 504 3.06 -1.43 -12.16
N ILE A 505 2.66 -1.25 -13.43
CA ILE A 505 1.68 -0.24 -13.85
C ILE A 505 0.37 -0.88 -14.32
N PHE A 506 0.44 -1.98 -15.08
CA PHE A 506 -0.74 -2.62 -15.69
C PHE A 506 -0.93 -4.06 -15.24
N TRP A 507 -2.19 -4.47 -15.11
CA TRP A 507 -2.57 -5.85 -14.86
C TRP A 507 -2.38 -6.74 -16.08
N GLY A 508 -2.06 -8.02 -15.85
CA GLY A 508 -1.81 -9.02 -16.90
C GLY A 508 -0.35 -9.13 -17.38
N TYR A 509 0.59 -8.50 -16.67
CA TYR A 509 2.03 -8.55 -16.94
C TYR A 509 2.80 -9.03 -15.71
N SER A 510 3.99 -9.60 -15.94
CA SER A 510 4.95 -9.87 -14.85
C SER A 510 5.44 -8.57 -14.23
N ASN A 511 5.76 -8.62 -12.94
CA ASN A 511 6.15 -7.47 -12.14
C ASN A 511 7.61 -7.55 -11.67
N ASP A 512 8.09 -6.52 -10.97
CA ASP A 512 9.49 -6.44 -10.49
C ASP A 512 9.78 -7.41 -9.33
N ARG A 513 8.74 -8.04 -8.77
CA ARG A 513 8.83 -9.05 -7.70
C ARG A 513 9.04 -10.47 -8.24
N GLY A 514 8.99 -10.64 -9.56
CA GLY A 514 9.12 -11.95 -10.21
C GLY A 514 7.84 -12.77 -10.21
N ASP A 515 6.69 -12.14 -9.93
CA ASP A 515 5.40 -12.84 -9.99
C ASP A 515 5.02 -13.17 -11.44
N PRO A 516 4.38 -14.32 -11.66
CA PRO A 516 3.79 -14.61 -12.96
C PRO A 516 2.66 -13.60 -13.27
N PRO A 517 2.35 -13.38 -14.55
CA PRO A 517 1.16 -12.61 -14.91
C PRO A 517 -0.09 -13.27 -14.33
N PRO A 518 -1.05 -12.50 -13.79
CA PRO A 518 -2.28 -13.07 -13.25
C PRO A 518 -3.11 -13.75 -14.36
N PRO A 519 -4.03 -14.66 -13.98
CA PRO A 519 -4.91 -15.34 -14.94
C PRO A 519 -5.69 -14.35 -15.82
N PRO A 520 -6.03 -14.71 -17.08
CA PRO A 520 -6.76 -13.83 -18.00
C PRO A 520 -8.05 -13.27 -17.41
N SER A 521 -8.31 -11.98 -17.60
CA SER A 521 -9.56 -11.34 -17.21
C SER A 521 -10.01 -10.37 -18.30
N PRO A 522 -11.26 -10.46 -18.78
CA PRO A 522 -11.79 -9.49 -19.74
C PRO A 522 -11.96 -8.09 -19.16
N ILE A 523 -11.91 -7.94 -17.82
CA ILE A 523 -12.10 -6.68 -17.11
C ILE A 523 -10.76 -6.09 -16.64
N LEU A 524 -9.87 -6.91 -16.07
CA LEU A 524 -8.63 -6.45 -15.43
C LEU A 524 -7.45 -6.32 -16.41
N ASP A 525 -7.38 -7.14 -17.46
CA ASP A 525 -6.24 -7.13 -18.38
C ASP A 525 -6.04 -5.76 -19.05
N ASP A 526 -4.78 -5.30 -19.09
CA ASP A 526 -4.36 -3.96 -19.53
C ASP A 526 -4.97 -2.80 -18.72
N GLY A 527 -5.68 -3.10 -17.63
CA GLY A 527 -6.19 -2.13 -16.66
C GLY A 527 -5.12 -1.69 -15.66
N THR A 528 -5.42 -0.63 -14.92
CA THR A 528 -4.57 -0.11 -13.83
C THR A 528 -5.43 0.47 -12.72
N PHE A 529 -4.90 0.58 -11.51
CA PHE A 529 -5.57 1.28 -10.42
C PHE A 529 -5.14 2.72 -10.38
N LEU A 530 -6.08 3.60 -10.07
CA LEU A 530 -5.87 5.03 -9.87
C LEU A 530 -6.21 5.38 -8.42
N VAL A 531 -5.23 5.88 -7.70
CA VAL A 531 -5.40 6.48 -6.39
C VAL A 531 -5.60 7.98 -6.55
N VAL A 532 -6.71 8.51 -6.01
CA VAL A 532 -6.99 9.95 -5.98
C VAL A 532 -7.02 10.43 -4.54
N ARG A 533 -6.33 11.53 -4.25
CA ARG A 533 -6.41 12.24 -2.96
C ARG A 533 -6.46 13.74 -3.19
N LYS A 534 -7.50 14.38 -2.65
CA LYS A 534 -7.59 15.84 -2.59
C LYS A 534 -6.81 16.31 -1.36
N LEU A 535 -5.66 16.91 -1.60
CA LEU A 535 -4.71 17.34 -0.58
C LEU A 535 -4.69 18.86 -0.53
N LYS A 536 -5.24 19.44 0.55
CA LYS A 536 -5.16 20.88 0.83
C LYS A 536 -3.73 21.25 1.21
N GLN A 537 -3.23 22.35 0.66
CA GLN A 537 -1.89 22.88 0.94
C GLN A 537 -1.96 24.25 1.60
N ASP A 538 -1.36 24.39 2.78
CA ASP A 538 -1.29 25.65 3.52
C ASP A 538 0.06 26.35 3.26
N VAL A 539 0.09 27.14 2.19
CA VAL A 539 1.29 27.86 1.74
C VAL A 539 1.69 28.94 2.76
N GLY A 540 0.72 29.61 3.38
CA GLY A 540 0.98 30.64 4.40
C GLY A 540 1.64 30.07 5.65
N ALA A 541 1.17 28.91 6.12
CA ALA A 541 1.78 28.19 7.24
C ALA A 541 3.21 27.71 6.91
N LEU A 542 3.44 27.17 5.71
CA LEU A 542 4.79 26.79 5.27
C LEU A 542 5.71 28.01 5.21
N ASN A 543 5.23 29.11 4.63
CA ASN A 543 6.01 30.34 4.51
C ASN A 543 6.42 30.88 5.88
N SER A 544 5.47 30.97 6.82
CA SER A 544 5.70 31.40 8.19
C SER A 544 6.67 30.50 8.95
N PHE A 545 6.64 29.19 8.68
CA PHE A 545 7.61 28.24 9.24
C PHE A 545 9.01 28.48 8.68
N LEU A 546 9.13 28.64 7.35
CA LEU A 546 10.40 28.88 6.68
C LEU A 546 11.06 30.17 7.14
N ASP A 547 10.30 31.27 7.32
CA ASP A 547 10.84 32.55 7.81
C ASP A 547 11.53 32.37 9.17
N LYS A 548 10.83 31.75 10.13
CA LYS A 548 11.36 31.46 11.47
C LYS A 548 12.55 30.49 11.43
N ALA A 549 12.49 29.49 10.55
CA ALA A 549 13.57 28.54 10.39
C ALA A 549 14.83 29.18 9.80
N CYS A 550 14.69 30.10 8.83
CA CYS A 550 15.81 30.88 8.30
C CYS A 550 16.45 31.74 9.40
N GLU A 551 15.65 32.45 10.20
CA GLU A 551 16.15 33.23 11.33
C GLU A 551 16.89 32.36 12.36
N GLN A 552 16.35 31.20 12.70
CA GLN A 552 16.95 30.28 13.67
C GLN A 552 18.26 29.66 13.17
N THR A 553 18.34 29.31 11.87
CA THR A 553 19.43 28.51 11.31
C THR A 553 20.48 29.33 10.57
N GLN A 554 20.14 30.57 10.20
CA GLN A 554 20.91 31.42 9.30
C GLN A 554 21.14 30.78 7.91
N LEU A 555 20.27 29.85 7.50
CA LEU A 555 20.29 29.23 6.18
C LEU A 555 19.38 29.97 5.20
N ASP A 556 19.76 29.94 3.92
CA ASP A 556 18.91 30.42 2.85
C ASP A 556 17.60 29.62 2.76
N ARG A 557 16.50 30.32 2.45
CA ARG A 557 15.17 29.71 2.29
C ARG A 557 15.17 28.56 1.29
N ASP A 558 15.87 28.73 0.17
CA ASP A 558 15.93 27.70 -0.89
C ASP A 558 16.72 26.46 -0.45
N VAL A 559 17.71 26.61 0.44
CA VAL A 559 18.44 25.48 1.03
C VAL A 559 17.51 24.70 1.94
N LEU A 560 16.78 25.36 2.85
CA LEU A 560 15.81 24.71 3.73
C LEU A 560 14.71 23.99 2.94
N ARG A 561 14.16 24.65 1.92
CA ARG A 561 13.20 24.04 0.99
C ARG A 561 13.78 22.81 0.29
N GLY A 562 15.02 22.91 -0.18
CA GLY A 562 15.77 21.79 -0.77
C GLY A 562 15.94 20.63 0.21
N LYS A 563 16.26 20.89 1.48
CA LYS A 563 16.39 19.87 2.52
C LYS A 563 15.06 19.19 2.85
N MET A 564 13.94 19.94 2.84
CA MET A 564 12.61 19.37 3.11
C MET A 564 12.07 18.52 1.95
N MET A 565 12.24 18.99 0.72
CA MET A 565 11.72 18.29 -0.47
C MET A 565 12.69 17.21 -0.97
N GLY A 566 14.00 17.45 -0.88
CA GLY A 566 15.07 16.70 -1.55
C GLY A 566 15.31 17.13 -3.01
N ARG A 567 14.64 18.22 -3.44
CA ARG A 567 14.87 18.92 -4.70
C ARG A 567 14.73 20.42 -4.48
N ARG A 568 15.46 21.22 -5.26
CA ARG A 568 15.28 22.67 -5.32
C ARG A 568 13.93 23.02 -5.96
N PRO A 569 13.40 24.24 -5.78
CA PRO A 569 12.14 24.66 -6.38
C PRO A 569 12.09 24.51 -7.91
N ASP A 570 13.22 24.65 -8.62
CA ASP A 570 13.31 24.45 -10.07
C ASP A 570 13.33 22.96 -10.51
N GLY A 571 13.31 22.05 -9.53
CA GLY A 571 13.30 20.61 -9.73
C GLY A 571 14.69 19.97 -9.72
N LYS A 572 15.77 20.75 -9.66
CA LYS A 572 17.12 20.19 -9.60
C LYS A 572 17.32 19.37 -8.32
N THR A 573 17.97 18.22 -8.43
CA THR A 573 18.34 17.40 -7.28
C THR A 573 19.26 18.18 -6.33
N VAL A 574 19.13 17.93 -5.03
CA VAL A 574 20.06 18.46 -4.01
C VAL A 574 21.32 17.62 -3.85
N VAL A 575 21.34 16.43 -4.47
CA VAL A 575 22.53 15.59 -4.57
C VAL A 575 23.27 16.01 -5.85
N ASP A 576 24.42 16.66 -5.70
CA ASP A 576 25.20 17.13 -6.86
C ASP A 576 25.84 15.95 -7.58
N LEU A 577 25.53 15.80 -8.87
CA LEU A 577 26.00 14.69 -9.68
C LEU A 577 26.42 15.22 -11.04
N ALA A 578 27.58 14.75 -11.52
CA ALA A 578 28.06 14.99 -12.88
C ALA A 578 27.14 14.41 -13.99
N ARG A 579 25.97 13.86 -13.65
CA ARG A 579 25.01 13.15 -14.52
C ARG A 579 23.72 13.96 -14.72
N ALA A 580 22.85 13.48 -15.62
CA ALA A 580 21.51 14.04 -15.79
C ALA A 580 20.73 14.04 -14.45
N ASP A 581 19.98 15.12 -14.20
CA ASP A 581 19.31 15.54 -12.93
C ASP A 581 18.42 14.50 -12.19
N ASN A 582 18.13 13.36 -12.82
CA ASN A 582 17.31 12.30 -12.24
C ASN A 582 17.95 10.89 -12.29
N LYS A 583 19.13 10.73 -12.90
CA LYS A 583 19.85 9.45 -13.03
C LYS A 583 20.81 9.23 -11.87
N PHE A 584 20.26 8.85 -10.71
CA PHE A 584 21.04 8.70 -9.48
C PHE A 584 20.43 7.73 -8.49
N ASP A 585 21.28 7.20 -7.61
CA ASP A 585 20.94 6.58 -6.34
C ASP A 585 21.52 7.41 -5.18
N TYR A 586 21.11 7.16 -3.94
CA TYR A 586 21.69 7.86 -2.78
C TYR A 586 23.00 7.19 -2.30
N GLY A 587 23.70 6.46 -3.16
CA GLY A 587 24.94 5.74 -2.82
C GLY A 587 26.07 6.68 -2.37
N GLU A 588 26.19 7.85 -3.02
CA GLU A 588 27.15 8.90 -2.67
C GLU A 588 26.68 9.77 -1.48
N ASP A 589 25.43 9.59 -1.02
CA ASP A 589 24.83 10.33 0.11
C ASP A 589 24.25 9.37 1.17
N ARG A 590 25.03 8.33 1.50
CA ARG A 590 24.66 7.28 2.46
C ARG A 590 24.34 7.80 3.85
N GLU A 591 24.95 8.92 4.25
CA GLU A 591 24.74 9.54 5.56
C GLU A 591 23.63 10.62 5.56
N GLY A 592 23.01 10.91 4.41
CA GLY A 592 21.96 11.92 4.30
C GLY A 592 22.44 13.35 4.55
N LEU A 593 23.71 13.64 4.25
CA LEU A 593 24.32 14.95 4.41
C LEU A 593 23.80 15.94 3.37
N LEU A 594 23.55 15.48 2.13
CA LEU A 594 23.02 16.30 1.05
C LEU A 594 21.50 16.30 1.08
N CYS A 595 20.88 15.12 0.97
CA CYS A 595 19.44 14.90 0.98
C CYS A 595 19.02 14.21 2.29
N PRO A 596 18.39 14.91 3.24
CA PRO A 596 18.00 14.31 4.52
C PRO A 596 17.12 13.07 4.36
N PHE A 597 17.22 12.11 5.28
CA PHE A 597 16.35 10.92 5.29
C PHE A 597 14.85 11.25 5.44
N GLN A 598 14.53 12.41 6.00
CA GLN A 598 13.16 12.92 6.09
C GLN A 598 12.67 13.55 4.78
N ALA A 599 13.56 13.89 3.83
CA ALA A 599 13.19 14.61 2.63
C ALA A 599 12.13 13.86 1.82
N HIS A 600 11.11 14.60 1.34
CA HIS A 600 9.92 14.03 0.70
C HIS A 600 10.26 13.02 -0.42
N VAL A 601 11.13 13.39 -1.37
CA VAL A 601 11.49 12.51 -2.49
C VAL A 601 12.30 11.29 -2.05
N ARG A 602 13.13 11.41 -0.99
CA ARG A 602 13.92 10.29 -0.46
C ARG A 602 13.06 9.32 0.34
N ARG A 603 12.03 9.80 1.04
CA ARG A 603 11.08 8.91 1.73
C ARG A 603 10.21 8.14 0.76
N THR A 604 9.71 8.82 -0.27
CA THR A 604 8.77 8.24 -1.26
C THR A 604 9.45 7.36 -2.30
N ASN A 605 10.74 7.60 -2.56
CA ASN A 605 11.60 6.74 -3.35
C ASN A 605 13.00 6.74 -2.73
N PRO A 606 13.32 5.82 -1.80
CA PRO A 606 14.61 5.75 -1.13
C PRO A 606 15.78 5.40 -2.04
N ARG A 607 15.54 5.10 -3.33
CA ARG A 607 16.57 4.78 -4.31
C ARG A 607 17.60 3.73 -3.85
N THR A 608 17.19 2.82 -2.98
CA THR A 608 17.99 1.70 -2.47
C THR A 608 17.54 0.38 -3.08
N GLU A 609 18.48 -0.54 -3.25
CA GLU A 609 18.15 -1.98 -3.33
C GLU A 609 17.51 -2.39 -1.99
N ALA A 610 16.37 -3.09 -1.99
CA ALA A 610 15.72 -3.40 -0.72
C ALA A 610 16.55 -4.36 0.13
N VAL A 611 16.34 -4.26 1.44
CA VAL A 611 16.94 -5.10 2.49
C VAL A 611 16.70 -6.60 2.27
N ASP A 612 15.64 -6.97 1.54
CA ASP A 612 15.21 -8.34 1.23
C ASP A 612 15.35 -8.70 -0.27
N GLY A 613 16.04 -7.88 -1.07
CA GLY A 613 16.23 -8.11 -2.51
C GLY A 613 15.05 -7.71 -3.40
N ARG A 614 13.96 -7.16 -2.83
CA ARG A 614 12.81 -6.68 -3.61
C ARG A 614 13.06 -5.26 -4.14
N ARG A 615 12.40 -4.86 -5.22
CA ARG A 615 12.50 -3.46 -5.69
C ARG A 615 11.61 -2.55 -4.85
N THR A 616 12.07 -1.32 -4.66
CA THR A 616 11.27 -0.25 -4.09
C THR A 616 9.97 -0.09 -4.88
N PRO A 617 8.78 -0.10 -4.25
CA PRO A 617 7.52 0.16 -4.94
C PRO A 617 7.55 1.46 -5.73
N ARG A 618 6.91 1.43 -6.91
CA ARG A 618 6.85 2.55 -7.83
C ARG A 618 5.40 2.90 -8.14
N ILE A 619 5.15 4.20 -8.29
CA ILE A 619 3.85 4.73 -8.69
C ILE A 619 4.03 5.78 -9.77
N LEU A 620 3.11 5.82 -10.73
CA LEU A 620 3.14 6.79 -11.82
C LEU A 620 2.18 7.94 -11.50
N ARG A 621 2.71 9.13 -11.22
CA ARG A 621 1.93 10.28 -10.75
C ARG A 621 1.46 11.18 -11.90
N ARG A 622 0.19 11.57 -11.90
CA ARG A 622 -0.46 12.48 -12.87
C ARG A 622 -1.33 13.53 -12.19
N GLY A 623 -0.89 13.97 -11.00
CA GLY A 623 -1.59 14.96 -10.19
C GLY A 623 -1.73 16.32 -10.85
N MET A 624 -2.66 17.13 -10.34
CA MET A 624 -2.87 18.50 -10.81
C MET A 624 -3.39 19.39 -9.68
N SER A 625 -2.96 20.65 -9.65
CA SER A 625 -3.35 21.58 -8.58
C SER A 625 -4.82 22.00 -8.68
N TYR A 626 -5.38 22.53 -7.61
CA TYR A 626 -6.69 23.19 -7.56
C TYR A 626 -6.62 24.46 -6.73
N GLY A 627 -7.59 25.35 -6.93
CA GLY A 627 -7.63 26.66 -6.27
C GLY A 627 -6.67 27.68 -6.88
N PRO A 628 -6.82 28.96 -6.52
CA PRO A 628 -5.95 30.03 -6.99
C PRO A 628 -4.53 29.93 -6.40
N GLY A 629 -3.56 30.52 -7.10
CA GLY A 629 -2.18 30.60 -6.61
C GLY A 629 -2.07 31.48 -5.35
N TYR A 630 -1.01 31.25 -4.57
CA TYR A 630 -0.70 32.09 -3.41
C TYR A 630 0.01 33.37 -3.81
N ASN A 631 -0.51 34.49 -3.32
CA ASN A 631 0.12 35.79 -3.48
C ASN A 631 1.12 36.00 -2.35
N ASP A 632 2.40 35.72 -2.63
CA ASP A 632 3.50 35.96 -1.69
C ASP A 632 3.80 37.45 -1.46
N VAL A 633 3.33 38.35 -2.35
CA VAL A 633 3.57 39.80 -2.26
C VAL A 633 2.62 40.46 -1.26
N ASP A 634 1.35 40.03 -1.27
CA ASP A 634 0.33 40.51 -0.34
C ASP A 634 -0.29 39.32 0.42
N PRO A 635 0.18 39.03 1.65
CA PRO A 635 -0.38 37.97 2.48
C PRO A 635 -1.87 38.16 2.81
N LEU A 636 -2.40 39.39 2.75
CA LEU A 636 -3.80 39.72 3.04
C LEU A 636 -4.70 39.67 1.80
N ASP A 637 -4.16 39.34 0.62
CA ASP A 637 -4.93 39.16 -0.60
C ASP A 637 -6.11 38.20 -0.34
N PRO A 638 -7.37 38.57 -0.63
CA PRO A 638 -8.53 37.70 -0.46
C PRO A 638 -8.37 36.35 -1.17
N ALA A 639 -7.60 36.29 -2.27
CA ALA A 639 -7.26 35.05 -2.95
C ALA A 639 -6.48 34.09 -2.05
N ASN A 640 -5.70 34.57 -1.07
CA ASN A 640 -4.99 33.75 -0.08
C ASN A 640 -5.91 33.06 0.93
N ALA A 641 -7.14 33.57 1.13
CA ALA A 641 -8.15 32.92 1.97
C ALA A 641 -8.86 31.76 1.28
N VAL A 642 -8.78 31.67 -0.06
CA VAL A 642 -9.40 30.60 -0.84
C VAL A 642 -8.61 29.30 -0.68
N GLU A 643 -9.34 28.19 -0.57
CA GLU A 643 -8.72 26.88 -0.47
C GLU A 643 -7.93 26.51 -1.74
N ARG A 644 -6.78 25.86 -1.55
CA ARG A 644 -5.93 25.38 -2.62
C ARG A 644 -5.22 24.10 -2.26
N GLY A 645 -4.69 23.43 -3.26
CA GLY A 645 -3.85 22.27 -3.05
C GLY A 645 -3.67 21.45 -4.31
N ILE A 646 -3.52 20.14 -4.15
CA ILE A 646 -3.28 19.21 -5.25
C ILE A 646 -4.26 18.04 -5.20
N PHE A 647 -4.81 17.69 -6.35
CA PHE A 647 -5.33 16.35 -6.58
C PHE A 647 -4.14 15.44 -6.88
N PHE A 648 -3.67 14.74 -5.85
CA PHE A 648 -2.72 13.67 -6.04
C PHE A 648 -3.43 12.55 -6.81
N MET A 649 -2.82 12.13 -7.92
CA MET A 649 -3.31 11.05 -8.77
C MET A 649 -2.13 10.14 -9.09
N ALA A 650 -2.25 8.86 -8.76
CA ALA A 650 -1.20 7.87 -8.99
C ALA A 650 -1.77 6.58 -9.60
N TYR A 651 -1.08 6.08 -10.63
CA TYR A 651 -1.40 4.84 -11.32
C TYR A 651 -0.41 3.75 -10.94
N ASN A 652 -0.94 2.55 -10.68
CA ASN A 652 -0.17 1.40 -10.22
C ASN A 652 -0.97 0.09 -10.37
N ALA A 653 -0.30 -1.06 -10.45
CA ALA A 653 -0.97 -2.36 -10.61
C ALA A 653 -1.42 -3.00 -9.28
N SER A 654 -0.80 -2.62 -8.15
CA SER A 654 -1.08 -3.14 -6.82
C SER A 654 -1.13 -2.01 -5.79
N ILE A 655 -2.32 -1.67 -5.29
CA ILE A 655 -2.51 -0.54 -4.35
C ILE A 655 -1.78 -0.81 -3.03
N SER A 656 -1.96 -2.00 -2.46
CA SER A 656 -1.39 -2.38 -1.16
C SER A 656 0.12 -2.59 -1.19
N GLU A 657 0.67 -3.06 -2.31
CA GLU A 657 2.12 -3.27 -2.43
C GLU A 657 2.88 -2.03 -2.93
N GLN A 658 2.19 -1.01 -3.44
CA GLN A 658 2.83 0.19 -3.99
C GLN A 658 2.40 1.47 -3.28
N TYR A 659 1.18 1.96 -3.54
CA TYR A 659 0.73 3.24 -3.00
C TYR A 659 0.64 3.24 -1.47
N GLU A 660 0.04 2.22 -0.86
CA GLU A 660 -0.14 2.17 0.60
C GLU A 660 1.20 2.10 1.33
N VAL A 661 2.17 1.37 0.77
CA VAL A 661 3.53 1.30 1.30
C VAL A 661 4.18 2.69 1.30
N ILE A 662 4.11 3.40 0.17
CA ILE A 662 4.68 4.75 0.03
C ILE A 662 3.97 5.76 0.94
N GLN A 663 2.64 5.74 1.02
CA GLN A 663 1.88 6.64 1.89
C GLN A 663 2.21 6.39 3.37
N ARG A 664 2.39 5.12 3.75
CA ARG A 664 2.83 4.76 5.09
C ARG A 664 4.23 5.31 5.36
N TRP A 665 5.18 5.18 4.43
CA TRP A 665 6.50 5.79 4.56
C TRP A 665 6.45 7.29 4.79
N VAL A 666 5.54 8.00 4.12
CA VAL A 666 5.34 9.42 4.34
C VAL A 666 4.86 9.73 5.78
N ASN A 667 3.94 8.94 6.33
CA ASN A 667 3.29 9.21 7.61
C ASN A 667 3.96 8.58 8.84
N GLY A 668 4.85 7.59 8.68
CA GLY A 668 5.49 6.90 9.82
C GLY A 668 6.10 5.53 9.52
N GLY A 669 6.20 5.10 8.28
CA GLY A 669 6.93 3.89 7.91
C GLY A 669 8.43 4.16 7.76
N ASN A 670 9.27 3.17 8.03
CA ASN A 670 10.72 3.32 7.89
C ASN A 670 11.20 2.88 6.49
N SER A 671 11.33 3.83 5.56
CA SER A 671 11.94 3.59 4.23
C SER A 671 13.42 3.97 4.15
N THR A 672 13.92 4.73 5.11
CA THR A 672 15.26 5.35 5.08
C THR A 672 16.16 4.95 6.25
N GLY A 673 15.75 3.97 7.04
CA GLY A 673 16.50 3.44 8.18
C GLY A 673 16.48 4.32 9.44
N VAL A 674 15.59 5.32 9.50
CA VAL A 674 15.42 6.25 10.64
C VAL A 674 14.10 6.03 11.36
N ALA A 675 13.99 6.51 12.59
CA ALA A 675 12.77 6.41 13.38
C ALA A 675 11.51 6.95 12.66
N SER A 676 10.39 6.25 12.79
CA SER A 676 9.09 6.56 12.16
C SER A 676 8.59 7.97 12.45
N TRP A 677 8.78 8.46 13.67
CA TRP A 677 8.34 9.80 14.09
C TRP A 677 9.15 10.93 13.42
N GLN A 678 10.31 10.61 12.84
CA GLN A 678 11.01 11.48 11.90
C GLN A 678 10.39 11.32 10.51
N ASN A 679 9.11 11.66 10.40
CA ASN A 679 8.34 11.50 9.18
C ASN A 679 8.59 12.65 8.18
N ASP A 680 7.84 12.63 7.07
CA ASP A 680 7.90 13.64 6.02
C ASP A 680 7.65 15.07 6.58
N PRO A 681 8.50 16.06 6.28
CA PRO A 681 8.41 17.41 6.84
C PRO A 681 7.30 18.26 6.21
N LEU A 682 6.70 17.85 5.10
CA LEU A 682 5.60 18.56 4.46
C LEU A 682 4.24 18.03 4.92
N MET A 683 4.06 16.72 4.92
CA MET A 683 2.74 16.08 5.07
C MET A 683 2.65 15.00 6.15
N GLY A 684 3.77 14.58 6.75
CA GLY A 684 3.77 13.51 7.76
C GLY A 684 2.96 13.85 9.02
N VAL A 685 2.14 12.89 9.47
CA VAL A 685 1.26 13.02 10.65
C VAL A 685 2.00 12.59 11.93
N SER A 686 2.00 13.41 12.98
CA SER A 686 2.70 13.06 14.23
C SER A 686 1.97 12.02 15.08
N HIS A 687 2.71 11.25 15.88
CA HIS A 687 2.17 10.32 16.87
C HIS A 687 1.56 11.02 18.10
N MET A 688 0.68 10.32 18.84
CA MET A 688 0.07 10.80 20.09
C MET A 688 1.13 11.19 21.12
N GLY A 689 1.03 12.41 21.65
CA GLY A 689 1.98 12.96 22.62
C GLY A 689 3.35 13.38 22.07
N ALA A 690 3.66 13.10 20.79
CA ALA A 690 4.95 13.43 20.19
C ALA A 690 4.94 14.78 19.47
N GLY A 691 5.98 15.60 19.72
CA GLY A 691 6.24 16.80 18.92
C GLY A 691 6.76 16.44 17.54
N ARG A 692 6.42 17.23 16.51
CA ARG A 692 6.93 17.04 15.15
C ARG A 692 8.24 17.83 14.99
N THR A 693 9.28 17.18 14.48
CA THR A 693 10.57 17.83 14.23
C THR A 693 11.12 17.49 12.86
N PHE A 694 11.68 18.48 12.18
CA PHE A 694 12.49 18.29 11.00
C PHE A 694 13.96 18.41 11.36
N GLN A 695 14.72 17.34 11.14
CA GLN A 695 16.13 17.21 11.52
C GLN A 695 16.99 16.94 10.29
N PHE A 696 18.12 17.63 10.20
CA PHE A 696 19.08 17.43 9.12
C PHE A 696 20.46 17.98 9.50
N ARG A 697 21.46 17.63 8.69
CA ARG A 697 22.82 18.17 8.82
C ARG A 697 23.10 19.24 7.78
N ASP A 698 23.89 20.22 8.22
CA ASP A 698 24.52 21.22 7.40
C ASP A 698 26.01 21.29 7.78
N GLY A 699 26.85 20.64 6.96
CA GLY A 699 28.24 20.34 7.33
C GLY A 699 28.35 19.53 8.63
N GLU A 700 29.06 20.07 9.62
CA GLU A 700 29.21 19.45 10.95
C GLU A 700 28.05 19.77 11.90
N LYS A 701 27.19 20.74 11.56
CA LYS A 701 26.08 21.17 12.42
C LYS A 701 24.87 20.24 12.25
N SER A 702 24.31 19.82 13.37
CA SER A 702 23.01 19.15 13.43
C SER A 702 21.93 20.18 13.73
N ILE A 703 20.93 20.28 12.86
CA ILE A 703 19.82 21.24 12.96
C ILE A 703 18.55 20.47 13.29
N SER A 704 17.77 20.97 14.25
CA SER A 704 16.46 20.43 14.63
C SER A 704 15.45 21.56 14.73
N LEU A 705 14.42 21.49 13.89
CA LEU A 705 13.37 22.48 13.77
C LEU A 705 12.04 21.90 14.27
N LYS A 706 11.42 22.54 15.27
CA LYS A 706 10.11 22.14 15.77
C LYS A 706 9.01 22.58 14.80
N MET A 707 8.06 21.70 14.56
CA MET A 707 6.92 21.92 13.67
C MET A 707 5.62 21.73 14.45
N LYS A 708 4.67 22.65 14.29
CA LYS A 708 3.41 22.61 15.03
C LYS A 708 2.37 21.69 14.37
N GLU A 709 2.17 21.85 13.07
CA GLU A 709 1.17 21.14 12.26
C GLU A 709 1.80 20.70 10.93
N PRO A 710 1.20 19.75 10.18
CA PRO A 710 1.55 19.54 8.77
C PRO A 710 1.13 20.74 7.92
N PHE A 711 1.75 20.89 6.75
CA PHE A 711 1.34 21.89 5.76
C PHE A 711 0.36 21.33 4.73
N VAL A 712 0.10 20.02 4.80
CA VAL A 712 -0.80 19.31 3.89
C VAL A 712 -1.85 18.57 4.70
N ARG A 713 -3.11 18.71 4.31
CA ARG A 713 -4.24 17.99 4.93
C ARG A 713 -5.03 17.23 3.88
N LEU A 714 -5.36 15.98 4.17
CA LEU A 714 -6.28 15.19 3.35
C LEU A 714 -7.70 15.71 3.52
N GLN A 715 -8.37 16.01 2.41
CA GLN A 715 -9.79 16.34 2.39
C GLN A 715 -10.64 15.11 2.12
N TRP A 716 -10.32 14.34 1.08
CA TRP A 716 -10.94 13.07 0.77
C TRP A 716 -10.04 12.27 -0.18
N GLY A 717 -10.27 10.97 -0.30
CA GLY A 717 -9.60 10.16 -1.31
C GLY A 717 -10.38 8.92 -1.73
N ALA A 718 -9.98 8.34 -2.86
CA ALA A 718 -10.65 7.20 -3.47
C ALA A 718 -9.66 6.26 -4.17
N TYR A 719 -10.00 4.98 -4.18
CA TYR A 719 -9.38 3.97 -5.04
C TYR A 719 -10.29 3.69 -6.23
N LEU A 720 -9.73 3.83 -7.43
CA LEU A 720 -10.45 3.70 -8.69
C LEU A 720 -9.78 2.65 -9.57
N PHE A 721 -10.55 2.00 -10.42
CA PHE A 721 -10.05 1.11 -11.47
C PHE A 721 -10.21 1.78 -12.83
N VAL A 722 -9.13 1.81 -13.59
CA VAL A 722 -9.07 2.41 -14.92
C VAL A 722 -9.01 1.27 -15.93
N PRO A 723 -10.14 0.93 -16.58
CA PRO A 723 -10.20 -0.20 -17.50
C PRO A 723 -9.42 0.08 -18.79
N SER A 724 -8.95 -0.99 -19.41
CA SER A 724 -8.49 -0.96 -20.80
C SER A 724 -9.63 -0.65 -21.78
N ILE A 725 -9.29 -0.29 -23.01
CA ILE A 725 -10.28 -0.08 -24.07
C ILE A 725 -11.05 -1.38 -24.36
N ALA A 726 -10.40 -2.54 -24.25
CA ALA A 726 -11.04 -3.84 -24.36
C ALA A 726 -12.03 -4.10 -23.20
N ALA A 727 -11.63 -3.80 -21.97
CA ALA A 727 -12.50 -3.92 -20.80
C ALA A 727 -13.72 -2.99 -20.88
N ILE A 728 -13.57 -1.76 -21.38
CA ILE A 728 -14.71 -0.85 -21.65
C ILE A 728 -15.71 -1.50 -22.61
N ARG A 729 -15.22 -2.15 -23.69
CA ARG A 729 -16.09 -2.87 -24.64
C ARG A 729 -16.75 -4.08 -23.98
N ALA A 730 -16.02 -4.83 -23.17
CA ALA A 730 -16.55 -5.98 -22.44
C ALA A 730 -17.67 -5.55 -21.48
N ILE A 731 -17.46 -4.51 -20.67
CA ILE A 731 -18.47 -3.91 -19.80
C ILE A 731 -19.67 -3.44 -20.62
N SER A 732 -19.45 -2.79 -21.76
CA SER A 732 -20.54 -2.31 -22.62
C SER A 732 -21.39 -3.43 -23.24
N ALA A 733 -20.81 -4.62 -23.38
CA ALA A 733 -21.44 -5.80 -23.99
C ALA A 733 -22.14 -6.73 -22.98
N LEU A 734 -22.08 -6.46 -21.67
CA LEU A 734 -22.74 -7.28 -20.65
C LEU A 734 -24.25 -7.43 -20.93
N SER A 735 -24.73 -8.67 -20.87
CA SER A 735 -26.12 -9.01 -21.18
C SER A 735 -27.10 -8.27 -20.26
N PRO A 736 -28.27 -7.85 -20.78
CA PRO A 736 -29.34 -7.29 -19.95
C PRO A 736 -29.84 -8.25 -18.86
N VAL A 737 -29.69 -9.57 -19.06
CA VAL A 737 -30.11 -10.61 -18.09
C VAL A 737 -29.13 -10.66 -16.93
N ASP A 738 -27.84 -10.85 -17.21
CA ASP A 738 -26.77 -10.87 -16.20
C ASP A 738 -26.78 -9.59 -15.35
N ALA A 739 -27.00 -8.44 -15.98
CA ALA A 739 -27.09 -7.17 -15.25
C ALA A 739 -28.35 -7.04 -14.38
N ALA A 740 -29.48 -7.60 -14.82
CA ALA A 740 -30.72 -7.56 -14.03
C ALA A 740 -30.65 -8.53 -12.84
N GLU A 741 -30.06 -9.71 -13.05
CA GLU A 741 -29.78 -10.67 -11.97
C GLU A 741 -28.74 -10.09 -11.00
N ASN A 742 -27.61 -9.58 -11.49
CA ASN A 742 -26.57 -8.96 -10.64
C ASN A 742 -27.08 -7.72 -9.89
N ALA A 743 -27.85 -6.83 -10.55
CA ALA A 743 -28.43 -5.66 -9.89
C ALA A 743 -29.47 -6.07 -8.84
N ARG A 744 -30.33 -7.06 -9.15
CA ARG A 744 -31.29 -7.61 -8.19
C ARG A 744 -30.59 -8.28 -7.02
N GLU A 745 -29.50 -9.02 -7.25
CA GLU A 745 -28.71 -9.62 -6.18
C GLU A 745 -27.96 -8.58 -5.35
N ALA A 746 -27.42 -7.52 -5.96
CA ALA A 746 -26.80 -6.41 -5.26
C ALA A 746 -27.81 -5.66 -4.38
N GLU A 747 -28.98 -5.34 -4.93
CA GLU A 747 -30.09 -4.69 -4.21
C GLU A 747 -30.60 -5.59 -3.07
N LEU A 748 -30.79 -6.88 -3.30
CA LEU A 748 -31.16 -7.84 -2.25
C LEU A 748 -30.08 -7.97 -1.17
N ARG A 749 -28.79 -7.90 -1.53
CA ARG A 749 -27.68 -7.94 -0.56
C ARG A 749 -27.67 -6.68 0.32
N GLU A 750 -27.86 -5.51 -0.29
CA GLU A 750 -27.91 -4.22 0.38
C GLU A 750 -29.15 -4.11 1.27
N ALA A 751 -30.32 -4.52 0.77
CA ALA A 751 -31.56 -4.60 1.55
C ALA A 751 -31.44 -5.57 2.73
N ARG A 752 -30.91 -6.79 2.53
CA ARG A 752 -30.65 -7.74 3.64
C ARG A 752 -29.68 -7.17 4.67
N ARG A 753 -28.73 -6.34 4.26
CA ARG A 753 -27.84 -5.64 5.20
C ARG A 753 -28.60 -4.57 5.98
N GLY A 754 -29.42 -3.77 5.31
CA GLY A 754 -30.32 -2.81 5.94
C GLY A 754 -31.29 -3.46 6.92
N GLU A 755 -31.93 -4.57 6.53
CA GLU A 755 -32.85 -5.34 7.38
C GLU A 755 -32.18 -5.77 8.69
N ARG A 756 -30.90 -6.20 8.65
CA ARG A 756 -30.13 -6.54 9.85
C ARG A 756 -29.89 -5.33 10.75
N ILE A 757 -29.62 -4.16 10.17
CA ILE A 757 -29.41 -2.91 10.90
C ILE A 757 -30.72 -2.46 11.56
N VAL A 758 -31.81 -2.43 10.78
CA VAL A 758 -33.16 -2.10 11.27
C VAL A 758 -33.56 -3.06 12.39
N ALA A 759 -33.36 -4.37 12.21
CA ALA A 759 -33.66 -5.37 13.23
C ALA A 759 -32.84 -5.16 14.52
N ARG A 760 -31.55 -4.83 14.41
CA ARG A 760 -30.69 -4.50 15.56
C ARG A 760 -31.19 -3.26 16.30
N LEU A 761 -31.55 -2.19 15.59
CA LEU A 761 -32.05 -0.95 16.19
C LEU A 761 -33.42 -1.15 16.86
N LEU A 762 -34.30 -1.95 16.26
CA LEU A 762 -35.59 -2.32 16.86
C LEU A 762 -35.40 -3.21 18.11
N ALA A 763 -34.43 -4.14 18.08
CA ALA A 763 -34.10 -4.96 19.25
C ALA A 763 -33.58 -4.09 20.40
N LEU A 764 -32.66 -3.15 20.15
CA LEU A 764 -32.19 -2.17 21.14
C LEU A 764 -33.36 -1.36 21.72
N ALA A 765 -34.29 -0.91 20.89
CA ALA A 765 -35.46 -0.16 21.35
C ALA A 765 -36.38 -0.97 22.29
N SER A 766 -36.29 -2.31 22.25
CA SER A 766 -37.06 -3.20 23.12
C SER A 766 -36.43 -3.44 24.51
N GLU A 767 -35.18 -3.03 24.72
CA GLU A 767 -34.42 -3.25 25.97
C GLU A 767 -34.72 -2.21 27.08
N GLY A 768 -35.84 -1.50 26.99
CA GLY A 768 -36.29 -0.53 27.99
C GLY A 768 -35.87 0.93 27.70
N PRO A 769 -35.92 1.84 28.70
CA PRO A 769 -35.70 3.27 28.48
C PRO A 769 -34.32 3.61 27.93
N GLU A 770 -33.26 2.98 28.44
CA GLU A 770 -31.88 3.19 27.98
C GLU A 770 -31.68 2.63 26.56
N GLY A 771 -32.23 1.44 26.27
CA GLY A 771 -32.23 0.85 24.94
C GLY A 771 -32.93 1.71 23.89
N ARG A 772 -34.03 2.39 24.24
CA ARG A 772 -34.70 3.37 23.36
C ARG A 772 -33.84 4.59 23.06
N VAL A 773 -33.08 5.10 24.03
CA VAL A 773 -32.15 6.21 23.82
C VAL A 773 -31.01 5.78 22.89
N ALA A 774 -30.45 4.59 23.11
CA ALA A 774 -29.42 4.02 22.25
C ALA A 774 -29.92 3.75 20.81
N ALA A 775 -31.14 3.23 20.66
CA ALA A 775 -31.76 3.03 19.35
C ALA A 775 -32.04 4.35 18.63
N ALA A 776 -32.53 5.38 19.33
CA ALA A 776 -32.73 6.71 18.76
C ALA A 776 -31.41 7.34 18.31
N ALA A 777 -30.34 7.20 19.10
CA ALA A 777 -29.00 7.61 18.70
C ALA A 777 -28.53 6.82 17.46
N GLY A 778 -28.71 5.50 17.43
CA GLY A 778 -28.34 4.67 16.28
C GLY A 778 -29.10 5.02 14.99
N TRP A 779 -30.41 5.31 15.07
CA TRP A 779 -31.20 5.82 13.95
C TRP A 779 -30.69 7.16 13.44
N LYS A 780 -30.39 8.08 14.37
CA LYS A 780 -29.82 9.39 14.05
C LYS A 780 -28.45 9.26 13.39
N THR A 781 -27.59 8.39 13.90
CA THR A 781 -26.30 8.07 13.27
C THR A 781 -26.49 7.49 11.87
N CYS A 782 -27.39 6.53 11.67
CA CYS A 782 -27.60 5.91 10.35
C CYS A 782 -28.10 6.91 9.29
N LEU A 783 -29.03 7.80 9.68
CA LEU A 783 -29.81 8.61 8.75
C LEU A 783 -29.39 10.08 8.64
N GLU A 784 -28.78 10.67 9.68
CA GLU A 784 -28.59 12.12 9.80
C GLU A 784 -27.13 12.53 10.07
N ASP A 785 -26.43 11.85 10.99
CA ASP A 785 -25.10 12.27 11.47
C ASP A 785 -23.95 11.62 10.69
N PHE A 786 -23.89 11.85 9.37
CA PHE A 786 -22.91 11.25 8.46
C PHE A 786 -21.44 11.45 8.89
N GLY A 787 -21.12 12.61 9.49
CA GLY A 787 -19.77 12.94 9.96
C GLY A 787 -19.35 12.28 11.28
N GLU A 788 -20.29 11.68 12.03
CA GLU A 788 -19.98 10.96 13.28
C GLU A 788 -19.82 9.44 13.09
N LYS A 789 -20.18 8.92 11.89
CA LYS A 789 -20.15 7.49 11.57
C LYS A 789 -18.75 6.89 11.68
N ASP A 790 -18.68 5.64 12.13
CA ASP A 790 -17.51 4.83 11.81
C ASP A 790 -17.38 4.70 10.28
N PRO A 791 -16.18 4.79 9.69
CA PRO A 791 -15.99 4.47 8.27
C PRO A 791 -16.69 3.17 7.86
N ALA A 792 -16.63 2.13 8.73
CA ALA A 792 -17.27 0.84 8.50
C ALA A 792 -18.81 0.92 8.45
N GLU A 793 -19.39 2.00 8.98
CA GLU A 793 -20.83 2.25 9.11
C GLU A 793 -21.35 3.29 8.08
N LEU A 794 -20.48 3.89 7.25
CA LEU A 794 -20.87 4.91 6.26
C LEU A 794 -21.92 4.39 5.26
N ALA A 795 -21.78 3.13 4.85
CA ALA A 795 -22.71 2.46 3.95
C ALA A 795 -24.01 1.97 4.62
N GLU A 796 -24.23 2.22 5.92
CA GLU A 796 -25.47 1.80 6.60
C GLU A 796 -26.69 2.64 6.21
N GLY A 797 -26.51 3.93 5.97
CA GLY A 797 -27.60 4.82 5.54
C GLY A 797 -28.26 4.33 4.24
N PRO A 798 -27.49 4.16 3.14
CA PRO A 798 -28.00 3.58 1.89
C PRO A 798 -28.64 2.20 2.07
N ALA A 799 -28.05 1.32 2.91
CA ALA A 799 -28.58 -0.01 3.19
C ALA A 799 -29.93 0.05 3.92
N VAL A 800 -30.05 0.89 4.95
CA VAL A 800 -31.29 1.11 5.69
C VAL A 800 -32.37 1.65 4.76
N TRP A 801 -32.05 2.63 3.91
CA TRP A 801 -32.98 3.12 2.90
C TRP A 801 -33.35 2.07 1.85
N ALA A 802 -32.44 1.14 1.51
CA ALA A 802 -32.74 0.02 0.63
C ALA A 802 -33.68 -1.02 1.26
N ALA A 803 -33.59 -1.24 2.57
CA ALA A 803 -34.48 -2.14 3.30
C ALA A 803 -35.87 -1.55 3.56
N LEU A 804 -35.98 -0.21 3.67
CA LEU A 804 -37.25 0.49 3.86
C LEU A 804 -38.05 0.66 2.56
N ARG A 805 -37.39 0.58 1.41
CA ARG A 805 -38.01 0.56 0.07
C ARG A 805 -38.56 -0.83 -0.22
#